data_AF-A0A6P3GTP2-F1
#
_entry.id   AF-A0A6P3GTP2-F1
#
_cell.length_a   1.000
_cell.length_b   1.000
_cell.length_c   1.000
_cell.angle_alpha   90.00
_cell.angle_beta   90.00
_cell.angle_gamma   90.00
#
_symmetry.space_group_name_H-M   'P 1'
#
loop_
_entity.id
_entity.type
_entity.pdbx_description
1 polymer ?
#
loop_
_entity_poly.entity_id
_entity_poly.type
_entity_poly.pdbx_seq_one_letter_code
_entity_poly.pdbx_strand_id
1 'polypeptide(L)'
;MSDQEEEADSQNAVDSSEEREDALGSINIPVPLEEVLESDRTEDYGSELDPSSGGRGKRVDLSDQSVSSLELNDVGQLMDDVMTAKQAEDGGGSLAKSGSAVQSARPYSEASLTFMEKVKAVKESLRISTKDSLATVKVILLPVGQEIVIPFKVDTVLRCLKDHFSPLLGVPAFVLQIRCAGTVLKNHETLLQHGIKPQDVVQVEMFSLHPDLYPVRRIARPAEASQIITVRVQTGIDQYQEVAVEMIKSDFHKPFLGGFRHKITGIEYHNAGTQTVPKKIPEKPNAFCRDTQTVFQKGRLQQTTNTTSTQMTKIGVYVSNITDKLVKPGKYVSAAEYHAKRLQAIIVIQTYYRRWHAKVVVEGLRRQKMFRLQWEAEEEHRKIREKEEWMKLDYYRRHNPQRKEDFELLYNALELWWQEELTRINQFFTGAERKAALCELLEKETQIIASIGRHRYITYTENQEAEIQSFLDKCSAPKTWRRFDGKIIDMDTQFTIRARELQNIYNCIMLKNVSQDERLDVLLTLKHTVKEHECKLTQEILELIDREVDLMMRGVKHQNLEGLRKRIATLFFHYIKTPLFNPEVARHLKVPQDPLKFYKKIYFCHSCQLYLPSTEFPVSSTSHRIYHCRQCINLDNESRKRESYLKYKCLLQRLYCSEADYEDGSEIAFLIQLQDIQYLTENIWASQSVLSAWKDLNDLVMVRWDKSVEWSPWNCILLTKDEGATHLKLKSIEEGYEPLFIHKIKHKHFLAKNYFSQIPLLASFLLDDGEVEEIRKKHQSEPTTKILEVHRPGP
;
A
#
# COMPACT_ATOMS: atom_id res chain seq x y z
N MET A 1 68.85 -28.79 11.59
CA MET A 1 68.32 -29.98 12.31
C MET A 1 66.98 -30.27 11.69
N SER A 2 67.00 -30.92 10.51
CA SER A 2 65.85 -31.42 9.74
C SER A 2 64.77 -30.37 9.49
N ASP A 3 64.78 -29.60 8.39
CA ASP A 3 65.03 -29.97 6.98
C ASP A 3 64.02 -31.00 6.46
N GLN A 4 63.07 -30.60 5.60
CA GLN A 4 63.11 -30.91 4.16
C GLN A 4 61.93 -30.30 3.37
N GLU A 5 62.29 -29.70 2.24
CA GLU A 5 61.44 -29.49 1.06
C GLU A 5 61.57 -30.71 0.12
N GLU A 6 60.74 -30.75 -0.92
CA GLU A 6 60.77 -31.50 -2.21
C GLU A 6 59.34 -32.00 -2.51
N GLU A 7 58.64 -31.49 -3.51
CA GLU A 7 58.85 -31.59 -4.98
C GLU A 7 58.37 -32.91 -5.59
N ALA A 8 57.95 -32.78 -6.85
CA ALA A 8 57.08 -33.66 -7.61
C ALA A 8 57.58 -35.11 -7.81
N ASP A 9 56.66 -36.02 -8.10
CA ASP A 9 56.62 -36.51 -9.48
C ASP A 9 55.23 -36.95 -9.95
N SER A 10 55.15 -37.31 -11.22
CA SER A 10 54.00 -37.27 -12.11
C SER A 10 53.68 -38.65 -12.71
N GLN A 11 52.64 -38.70 -13.56
CA GLN A 11 52.28 -39.82 -14.45
C GLN A 11 51.66 -41.08 -13.79
N ASN A 12 50.34 -41.23 -13.92
CA ASN A 12 49.71 -42.27 -14.76
C ASN A 12 48.18 -42.32 -14.57
N ALA A 13 47.45 -41.63 -15.45
CA ALA A 13 46.03 -41.87 -15.70
C ALA A 13 45.75 -41.54 -17.17
N VAL A 14 45.84 -42.55 -18.04
CA VAL A 14 45.69 -42.41 -19.49
C VAL A 14 44.21 -42.30 -19.87
N ASP A 15 43.93 -41.26 -20.66
CA ASP A 15 42.86 -41.09 -21.64
C ASP A 15 41.68 -42.06 -21.64
N SER A 16 40.52 -41.50 -21.29
CA SER A 16 39.29 -41.73 -22.06
C SER A 16 38.39 -40.49 -22.04
N SER A 17 38.96 -39.33 -22.36
CA SER A 17 38.18 -38.16 -22.79
C SER A 17 37.68 -38.39 -24.22
N GLU A 18 36.60 -39.17 -24.36
CA GLU A 18 35.84 -39.13 -25.61
C GLU A 18 35.22 -37.75 -25.75
N GLU A 19 35.66 -37.05 -26.79
CA GLU A 19 35.22 -35.71 -27.17
C GLU A 19 33.69 -35.66 -27.31
N ARG A 20 33.06 -34.90 -26.43
CA ARG A 20 31.81 -34.19 -26.75
C ARG A 20 32.03 -32.71 -26.56
N GLU A 21 32.79 -32.13 -27.47
CA GLU A 21 32.51 -30.78 -27.93
C GLU A 21 31.14 -30.80 -28.62
N ASP A 22 30.06 -30.79 -27.83
CA ASP A 22 28.75 -30.40 -28.35
C ASP A 22 28.87 -28.94 -28.75
N ALA A 23 28.98 -28.71 -30.07
CA ALA A 23 29.19 -27.42 -30.70
C ALA A 23 27.97 -26.49 -30.52
N LEU A 24 27.81 -25.99 -29.29
CA LEU A 24 26.93 -24.89 -28.91
C LEU A 24 27.50 -23.58 -29.46
N GLY A 25 27.43 -23.45 -30.79
CA GLY A 25 27.78 -22.21 -31.48
C GLY A 25 26.86 -21.09 -31.00
N SER A 26 27.39 -20.21 -30.14
CA SER A 26 26.74 -19.00 -29.65
C SER A 26 26.04 -18.26 -30.80
N ILE A 27 24.76 -17.92 -30.65
CA ILE A 27 24.04 -17.10 -31.64
C ILE A 27 24.56 -15.66 -31.56
N ASN A 28 25.72 -15.42 -32.17
CA ASN A 28 26.24 -14.07 -32.40
C ASN A 28 25.48 -13.44 -33.56
N ILE A 29 24.27 -12.94 -33.27
CA ILE A 29 23.68 -11.90 -34.12
C ILE A 29 24.63 -10.69 -34.03
N PRO A 30 25.19 -10.19 -35.16
CA PRO A 30 26.07 -9.03 -35.11
C PRO A 30 25.33 -7.87 -34.45
N VAL A 31 25.92 -7.29 -33.40
CA VAL A 31 25.29 -6.23 -32.62
C VAL A 31 25.10 -5.00 -33.52
N PRO A 32 23.88 -4.45 -33.63
CA PRO A 32 23.65 -3.16 -34.27
C PRO A 32 24.60 -2.10 -33.74
N LEU A 33 25.12 -1.23 -34.61
CA LEU A 33 26.07 -0.19 -34.23
C LEU A 33 25.32 1.00 -33.58
N GLU A 34 24.74 0.77 -32.39
CA GLU A 34 24.31 1.87 -31.52
C GLU A 34 25.55 2.66 -31.10
N GLU A 35 25.59 3.94 -31.48
CA GLU A 35 26.66 4.86 -31.12
C GLU A 35 26.77 4.96 -29.60
N VAL A 36 27.84 4.35 -29.06
CA VAL A 36 28.35 4.73 -27.74
C VAL A 36 28.86 6.16 -27.87
N LEU A 37 28.01 7.13 -27.53
CA LEU A 37 28.41 8.51 -27.33
C LEU A 37 29.32 8.57 -26.10
N GLU A 38 30.61 8.29 -26.33
CA GLU A 38 31.64 8.45 -25.31
C GLU A 38 31.79 9.93 -24.94
N SER A 39 31.54 10.17 -23.65
CA SER A 39 31.85 11.36 -22.84
C SER A 39 32.74 12.44 -23.47
N ASP A 40 32.28 13.69 -23.38
CA ASP A 40 33.13 14.89 -23.48
C ASP A 40 34.39 14.76 -22.61
N ARG A 41 35.56 14.76 -23.26
CA ARG A 41 36.84 15.08 -22.64
C ARG A 41 37.42 16.30 -23.33
N THR A 42 37.08 17.48 -22.83
CA THR A 42 37.79 18.72 -23.17
C THR A 42 39.05 18.81 -22.32
N GLU A 43 40.21 18.52 -22.90
CA GLU A 43 41.49 19.08 -22.45
C GLU A 43 42.07 19.98 -23.54
N ASP A 44 42.59 21.14 -23.13
CA ASP A 44 43.18 22.15 -24.00
C ASP A 44 44.42 21.63 -24.76
N TYR A 45 44.64 22.09 -26.00
CA TYR A 45 45.63 23.15 -26.28
C TYR A 45 45.86 23.38 -27.79
N GLY A 46 45.93 24.66 -28.17
CA GLY A 46 46.85 25.15 -29.21
C GLY A 46 46.41 25.09 -30.69
N SER A 47 46.15 26.28 -31.25
CA SER A 47 46.86 26.89 -32.42
C SER A 47 46.95 26.10 -33.75
N GLU A 48 46.74 26.67 -34.94
CA GLU A 48 46.68 28.07 -35.37
C GLU A 48 46.17 28.16 -36.85
N LEU A 49 46.04 29.38 -37.40
CA LEU A 49 45.90 29.73 -38.84
C LEU A 49 44.52 29.63 -39.53
N ASP A 50 43.83 30.78 -39.51
CA ASP A 50 43.07 31.40 -40.61
C ASP A 50 43.87 31.46 -41.96
N PRO A 51 43.30 31.79 -43.16
CA PRO A 51 42.17 32.73 -43.36
C PRO A 51 41.19 32.46 -44.55
N SER A 52 40.27 33.43 -44.76
CA SER A 52 39.63 33.81 -46.04
C SER A 52 38.39 33.01 -46.48
N SER A 53 37.27 33.60 -46.91
CA SER A 53 36.77 35.00 -46.94
C SER A 53 35.25 34.96 -47.16
N GLY A 54 34.50 36.08 -47.02
CA GLY A 54 33.07 36.02 -47.42
C GLY A 54 32.10 37.17 -47.11
N GLY A 55 32.45 38.16 -46.29
CA GLY A 55 31.94 39.55 -46.33
C GLY A 55 30.43 39.88 -46.37
N ARG A 56 30.03 40.77 -45.43
CA ARG A 56 28.84 41.67 -45.40
C ARG A 56 27.48 41.04 -45.00
N GLY A 57 26.80 41.49 -43.94
CA GLY A 57 27.18 42.37 -42.82
C GLY A 57 26.22 43.54 -42.55
N LYS A 58 26.48 44.26 -41.42
CA LYS A 58 25.74 45.44 -40.89
C LYS A 58 24.33 45.12 -40.35
N ARG A 59 23.84 45.72 -39.24
CA ARG A 59 24.31 46.64 -38.16
C ARG A 59 23.10 46.74 -37.17
N VAL A 60 23.15 47.22 -35.92
CA VAL A 60 24.10 48.03 -35.12
C VAL A 60 24.04 47.51 -33.67
N ASP A 61 25.14 47.64 -32.96
CA ASP A 61 25.28 47.45 -31.50
C ASP A 61 24.50 48.48 -30.67
N LEU A 62 24.39 48.24 -29.36
CA LEU A 62 24.65 49.27 -28.32
C LEU A 62 24.88 48.63 -26.95
N SER A 63 26.17 48.43 -26.65
CA SER A 63 26.87 48.58 -25.36
C SER A 63 26.10 48.57 -24.02
N ASP A 64 26.65 47.78 -23.10
CA ASP A 64 27.03 48.16 -21.72
C ASP A 64 25.99 48.83 -20.79
N GLN A 65 25.60 48.12 -19.72
CA GLN A 65 26.35 48.20 -18.44
C GLN A 65 25.81 47.27 -17.36
N SER A 66 26.72 46.78 -16.52
CA SER A 66 26.46 46.04 -15.30
C SER A 66 26.23 46.97 -14.11
N VAL A 67 25.13 46.78 -13.36
CA VAL A 67 25.04 47.16 -11.94
C VAL A 67 24.22 46.12 -11.18
N SER A 68 24.74 45.64 -10.05
CA SER A 68 24.00 44.83 -9.09
C SER A 68 23.31 45.71 -8.05
N SER A 69 22.09 45.35 -7.65
CA SER A 69 21.50 45.83 -6.38
C SER A 69 20.53 44.80 -5.82
N LEU A 70 20.84 44.29 -4.64
CA LEU A 70 19.87 43.65 -3.76
C LEU A 70 19.17 44.75 -2.95
N GLU A 71 17.85 44.69 -2.77
CA GLU A 71 17.24 45.02 -1.48
C GLU A 71 16.04 44.10 -1.19
N LEU A 72 16.12 43.41 -0.05
CA LEU A 72 14.97 42.91 0.70
C LEU A 72 14.55 44.05 1.62
N ASN A 73 13.24 44.30 1.77
CA ASN A 73 12.73 45.08 2.89
C ASN A 73 11.54 44.37 3.54
N ASP A 74 11.59 44.33 4.86
CA ASP A 74 10.72 43.61 5.77
C ASP A 74 10.41 44.56 6.93
N VAL A 75 9.13 44.94 7.11
CA VAL A 75 8.67 45.81 8.20
C VAL A 75 7.28 45.37 8.63
N GLY A 76 7.11 45.12 9.93
CA GLY A 76 5.83 44.73 10.50
C GLY A 76 5.26 45.73 11.52
N GLN A 77 3.93 45.61 11.67
CA GLN A 77 3.11 45.85 12.88
C GLN A 77 2.62 47.26 13.27
N LEU A 78 1.49 47.18 14.01
CA LEU A 78 0.70 48.19 14.74
C LEU A 78 -0.32 48.97 13.86
N MET A 79 -1.59 49.17 14.27
CA MET A 79 -2.27 48.85 15.55
C MET A 79 -3.80 48.70 15.40
N ASP A 80 -4.48 48.18 16.44
CA ASP A 80 -5.94 47.99 16.56
C ASP A 80 -6.76 49.29 16.75
N ASP A 81 -8.07 49.23 16.43
CA ASP A 81 -9.24 49.82 17.13
C ASP A 81 -10.49 49.88 16.18
N VAL A 82 -11.76 49.76 16.58
CA VAL A 82 -12.41 49.28 17.82
C VAL A 82 -13.94 49.02 17.59
N MET A 83 -14.56 48.22 18.48
CA MET A 83 -16.00 48.13 18.83
C MET A 83 -17.09 47.46 17.94
N THR A 84 -17.87 46.65 18.66
CA THR A 84 -19.12 45.95 18.38
C THR A 84 -20.39 46.80 18.52
N ALA A 85 -21.54 46.36 17.95
CA ALA A 85 -22.85 46.33 18.65
C ALA A 85 -24.01 45.60 17.93
N LYS A 86 -24.63 44.65 18.67
CA LYS A 86 -26.08 44.36 18.84
C LYS A 86 -27.04 43.93 17.69
N GLN A 87 -27.63 42.74 17.92
CA GLN A 87 -29.08 42.39 17.96
C GLN A 87 -30.07 43.07 17.00
N ALA A 88 -30.78 42.27 16.19
CA ALA A 88 -32.17 41.82 16.44
C ALA A 88 -32.77 41.09 15.21
N GLU A 89 -33.64 40.11 15.44
CA GLU A 89 -34.51 39.52 14.39
C GLU A 89 -35.82 40.32 14.31
N ASP A 90 -36.32 40.64 13.11
CA ASP A 90 -37.76 40.65 12.82
C ASP A 90 -38.05 40.62 11.30
N GLY A 91 -39.11 39.92 10.89
CA GLY A 91 -39.68 39.85 9.52
C GLY A 91 -38.79 39.25 8.40
N GLY A 92 -39.31 38.47 7.44
CA GLY A 92 -40.68 38.04 7.18
C GLY A 92 -40.96 37.97 5.66
N GLY A 93 -41.30 36.78 5.14
CA GLY A 93 -41.83 36.58 3.78
C GLY A 93 -40.79 36.46 2.65
N SER A 94 -40.61 35.28 2.05
CA SER A 94 -41.34 34.88 0.81
C SER A 94 -40.50 35.16 -0.46
N LEU A 95 -40.56 34.40 -1.57
CA LEU A 95 -41.43 33.30 -1.98
C LEU A 95 -40.71 32.46 -3.07
N ALA A 96 -40.98 31.14 -3.17
CA ALA A 96 -41.21 30.32 -4.40
C ALA A 96 -40.37 30.51 -5.71
N LYS A 97 -40.16 29.54 -6.61
CA LYS A 97 -40.65 28.16 -6.90
C LYS A 97 -39.63 27.58 -7.91
N SER A 98 -39.43 26.27 -8.10
CA SER A 98 -40.35 25.26 -8.68
C SER A 98 -39.66 23.87 -8.62
N GLY A 99 -40.32 22.71 -8.77
CA GLY A 99 -41.75 22.40 -8.87
C GLY A 99 -42.07 21.24 -9.83
N SER A 100 -42.91 20.28 -9.39
CA SER A 100 -43.53 19.12 -10.12
C SER A 100 -43.02 17.76 -9.63
N ALA A 101 -43.78 16.87 -8.96
CA ALA A 101 -45.20 16.77 -8.57
C ALA A 101 -46.25 16.37 -9.64
N VAL A 102 -46.55 15.07 -9.68
CA VAL A 102 -47.63 14.33 -10.39
C VAL A 102 -47.85 13.04 -9.58
N GLN A 103 -49.02 12.46 -9.27
CA GLN A 103 -50.48 12.77 -9.29
C GLN A 103 -51.19 11.63 -8.48
N SER A 104 -52.46 11.60 -8.07
CA SER A 104 -53.53 12.57 -7.73
C SER A 104 -54.70 11.78 -7.09
N ALA A 105 -55.51 12.38 -6.21
CA ALA A 105 -56.56 11.69 -5.41
C ALA A 105 -58.00 11.91 -5.94
N ARG A 106 -58.98 11.10 -5.46
CA ARG A 106 -60.46 11.31 -5.51
C ARG A 106 -61.19 10.19 -4.70
N PRO A 107 -62.46 10.35 -4.25
CA PRO A 107 -63.00 11.41 -3.37
C PRO A 107 -63.97 10.89 -2.25
N TYR A 108 -64.59 11.82 -1.50
CA TYR A 108 -65.75 11.70 -0.58
C TYR A 108 -65.61 11.17 0.87
N SER A 109 -65.69 12.11 1.83
CA SER A 109 -66.85 12.33 2.74
C SER A 109 -66.45 12.74 4.17
N GLU A 110 -67.23 13.64 4.77
CA GLU A 110 -66.91 14.35 6.03
C GLU A 110 -67.08 13.49 7.31
N ALA A 111 -67.33 12.18 7.18
CA ALA A 111 -67.54 11.27 8.31
C ALA A 111 -66.23 10.83 9.02
N SER A 112 -65.06 10.99 8.37
CA SER A 112 -63.78 10.50 8.90
C SER A 112 -63.22 11.35 10.05
N LEU A 113 -63.36 12.68 9.96
CA LEU A 113 -62.76 13.60 10.95
C LEU A 113 -63.43 13.49 12.33
N THR A 114 -64.76 13.35 12.37
CA THR A 114 -65.51 13.18 13.63
C THR A 114 -65.31 11.81 14.29
N PHE A 115 -64.91 10.78 13.54
CA PHE A 115 -64.46 9.50 14.11
C PHE A 115 -63.03 9.60 14.66
N MET A 116 -62.11 10.22 13.91
CA MET A 116 -60.72 10.45 14.32
C MET A 116 -60.60 11.34 15.58
N GLU A 117 -61.46 12.35 15.72
CA GLU A 117 -61.54 13.18 16.93
C GLU A 117 -62.12 12.41 18.13
N LYS A 118 -63.13 11.57 17.93
CA LYS A 118 -63.61 10.66 18.98
C LYS A 118 -62.54 9.65 19.41
N VAL A 119 -61.76 9.10 18.48
CA VAL A 119 -60.63 8.21 18.81
C VAL A 119 -59.51 8.96 19.54
N LYS A 120 -59.23 10.23 19.19
CA LYS A 120 -58.31 11.08 19.96
C LYS A 120 -58.84 11.39 21.36
N ALA A 121 -60.11 11.76 21.51
CA ALA A 121 -60.74 12.03 22.80
C ALA A 121 -60.82 10.76 23.70
N VAL A 122 -61.06 9.57 23.12
CA VAL A 122 -60.94 8.29 23.85
C VAL A 122 -59.48 8.02 24.25
N LYS A 123 -58.52 8.30 23.38
CA LYS A 123 -57.08 8.16 23.68
C LYS A 123 -56.57 9.16 24.74
N GLU A 124 -57.18 10.34 24.84
CA GLU A 124 -56.87 11.36 25.84
C GLU A 124 -57.60 11.13 27.17
N SER A 125 -58.87 10.71 27.16
CA SER A 125 -59.57 10.29 28.39
C SER A 125 -58.94 9.04 29.02
N LEU A 126 -58.46 8.08 28.21
CA LEU A 126 -57.62 6.97 28.70
C LEU A 126 -56.27 7.46 29.27
N ARG A 127 -55.67 8.53 28.74
CA ARG A 127 -54.46 9.13 29.33
C ARG A 127 -54.74 9.82 30.67
N ILE A 128 -55.87 10.48 30.82
CA ILE A 128 -56.27 11.15 32.07
C ILE A 128 -56.41 10.12 33.21
N SER A 129 -56.94 8.93 32.93
CA SER A 129 -57.01 7.81 33.88
C SER A 129 -55.65 7.24 34.33
N THR A 130 -54.52 7.60 33.70
CA THR A 130 -53.20 7.00 34.00
C THR A 130 -52.30 7.81 34.93
N LYS A 131 -52.72 8.99 35.39
CA LYS A 131 -51.97 9.77 36.38
C LYS A 131 -52.17 9.29 37.83
N ASP A 132 -53.25 8.56 38.09
CA ASP A 132 -53.66 8.16 39.45
C ASP A 132 -53.13 6.78 39.89
N SER A 133 -52.08 6.24 39.23
CA SER A 133 -51.47 4.93 39.58
C SER A 133 -49.97 4.97 39.87
N LEU A 134 -49.36 6.15 40.03
CA LEU A 134 -47.94 6.31 40.38
C LEU A 134 -47.74 6.44 41.90
N ALA A 135 -46.80 5.67 42.45
CA ALA A 135 -46.26 5.82 43.81
C ALA A 135 -44.79 6.24 43.76
N THR A 136 -44.30 6.85 44.84
CA THR A 136 -42.91 7.30 44.94
C THR A 136 -42.08 6.24 45.65
N VAL A 137 -41.23 5.53 44.92
CA VAL A 137 -40.43 4.43 45.49
C VAL A 137 -39.01 4.93 45.82
N LYS A 138 -38.68 4.88 47.11
CA LYS A 138 -37.35 5.10 47.68
C LYS A 138 -36.59 3.78 47.68
N VAL A 139 -35.69 3.61 46.71
CA VAL A 139 -34.84 2.44 46.55
C VAL A 139 -33.54 2.63 47.34
N ILE A 140 -33.26 1.75 48.30
CA ILE A 140 -31.99 1.74 49.05
C ILE A 140 -31.12 0.58 48.56
N LEU A 141 -29.95 0.90 48.00
CA LEU A 141 -28.98 -0.08 47.53
C LEU A 141 -28.13 -0.61 48.70
N LEU A 142 -28.24 -1.89 49.04
CA LEU A 142 -27.41 -2.54 50.05
C LEU A 142 -26.26 -3.34 49.39
N PRO A 143 -25.03 -3.34 49.95
CA PRO A 143 -24.62 -2.75 51.23
C PRO A 143 -24.24 -1.25 51.15
N VAL A 144 -24.43 -0.62 50.00
CA VAL A 144 -23.88 0.71 49.65
C VAL A 144 -24.50 1.87 50.45
N GLY A 145 -25.74 1.72 50.91
CA GLY A 145 -26.51 2.74 51.63
C GLY A 145 -26.99 3.90 50.75
N GLN A 146 -26.96 3.77 49.43
CA GLN A 146 -27.39 4.84 48.51
C GLN A 146 -28.91 4.80 48.33
N GLU A 147 -29.58 5.89 48.68
CA GLU A 147 -31.02 6.10 48.42
C GLU A 147 -31.24 6.72 47.03
N ILE A 148 -32.16 6.14 46.26
CA ILE A 148 -32.55 6.59 44.92
C ILE A 148 -34.08 6.66 44.88
N VAL A 149 -34.62 7.86 44.68
CA VAL A 149 -36.07 8.08 44.56
C VAL A 149 -36.48 7.97 43.09
N ILE A 150 -37.45 7.12 42.79
CA ILE A 150 -37.98 6.92 41.43
C ILE A 150 -39.52 6.80 41.48
N PRO A 151 -40.28 7.48 40.59
CA PRO A 151 -41.71 7.24 40.45
C PRO A 151 -41.95 5.88 39.77
N PHE A 152 -42.76 5.03 40.38
CA PHE A 152 -43.08 3.69 39.86
C PHE A 152 -44.59 3.44 39.91
N LYS A 153 -45.12 2.71 38.92
CA LYS A 153 -46.55 2.41 38.84
C LYS A 153 -46.92 1.24 39.74
N VAL A 154 -47.95 1.39 40.57
CA VAL A 154 -48.30 0.38 41.60
C VAL A 154 -48.90 -0.90 41.01
N ASP A 155 -49.48 -0.81 39.80
CA ASP A 155 -50.06 -1.89 39.02
C ASP A 155 -49.04 -2.75 38.25
N THR A 156 -47.78 -2.30 38.18
CA THR A 156 -46.76 -2.89 37.32
C THR A 156 -45.91 -3.89 38.10
N VAL A 157 -45.53 -5.00 37.47
CA VAL A 157 -44.77 -6.08 38.12
C VAL A 157 -43.36 -5.63 38.52
N LEU A 158 -42.92 -6.07 39.69
CA LEU A 158 -41.63 -5.69 40.29
C LEU A 158 -40.42 -6.10 39.46
N ARG A 159 -40.56 -7.09 38.58
CA ARG A 159 -39.54 -7.41 37.57
C ARG A 159 -39.10 -6.18 36.78
N CYS A 160 -40.01 -5.28 36.39
CA CYS A 160 -39.65 -4.09 35.63
C CYS A 160 -38.72 -3.14 36.40
N LEU A 161 -38.86 -3.07 37.73
CA LEU A 161 -37.95 -2.30 38.58
C LEU A 161 -36.57 -2.96 38.66
N LYS A 162 -36.50 -4.29 38.76
CA LYS A 162 -35.23 -5.05 38.75
C LYS A 162 -34.51 -4.96 37.41
N ASP A 163 -35.24 -5.10 36.30
CA ASP A 163 -34.71 -5.04 34.94
C ASP A 163 -34.20 -3.61 34.61
N HIS A 164 -34.76 -2.56 35.23
CA HIS A 164 -34.23 -1.18 35.15
C HIS A 164 -32.89 -1.00 35.88
N PHE A 165 -32.76 -1.53 37.10
CA PHE A 165 -31.54 -1.38 37.90
C PHE A 165 -30.42 -2.38 37.51
N SER A 166 -30.75 -3.50 36.88
CA SER A 166 -29.80 -4.53 36.45
C SER A 166 -28.64 -3.99 35.58
N PRO A 167 -28.89 -3.27 34.47
CA PRO A 167 -27.81 -2.69 33.66
C PRO A 167 -27.09 -1.53 34.37
N LEU A 168 -27.80 -0.73 35.18
CA LEU A 168 -27.21 0.39 35.93
C LEU A 168 -26.22 -0.06 37.01
N LEU A 169 -26.43 -1.25 37.59
CA LEU A 169 -25.57 -1.85 38.60
C LEU A 169 -24.53 -2.83 38.02
N GLY A 170 -24.71 -3.29 36.78
CA GLY A 170 -23.93 -4.39 36.20
C GLY A 170 -24.23 -5.75 36.86
N VAL A 171 -25.39 -5.90 37.50
CA VAL A 171 -25.80 -7.10 38.25
C VAL A 171 -27.00 -7.76 37.56
N PRO A 172 -26.95 -9.06 37.20
CA PRO A 172 -28.07 -9.72 36.51
C PRO A 172 -29.36 -9.72 37.35
N ALA A 173 -30.50 -9.43 36.70
CA ALA A 173 -31.82 -9.29 37.35
C ALA A 173 -32.32 -10.55 38.09
N PHE A 174 -31.74 -11.73 37.84
CA PHE A 174 -32.03 -12.96 38.58
C PHE A 174 -31.29 -13.08 39.91
N VAL A 175 -30.11 -12.45 40.06
CA VAL A 175 -29.32 -12.42 41.31
C VAL A 175 -29.78 -11.29 42.24
N LEU A 176 -30.25 -10.20 41.65
CA LEU A 176 -30.82 -9.04 42.34
C LEU A 176 -32.12 -9.45 43.09
N GLN A 177 -32.36 -8.93 44.28
CA GLN A 177 -33.60 -9.09 45.03
C GLN A 177 -34.08 -7.75 45.62
N ILE A 178 -35.40 -7.62 45.78
CA ILE A 178 -36.05 -6.48 46.40
C ILE A 178 -36.74 -6.95 47.68
N ARG A 179 -36.57 -6.20 48.77
CA ARG A 179 -37.23 -6.42 50.06
C ARG A 179 -38.00 -5.18 50.47
N CYS A 180 -39.22 -5.34 50.96
CA CYS A 180 -40.05 -4.27 51.49
C CYS A 180 -40.61 -4.70 52.85
N ALA A 181 -40.46 -3.84 53.87
CA ALA A 181 -40.88 -4.10 55.25
C ALA A 181 -40.47 -5.50 55.79
N GLY A 182 -39.25 -5.96 55.46
CA GLY A 182 -38.73 -7.27 55.87
C GLY A 182 -39.09 -8.46 54.96
N THR A 183 -40.09 -8.32 54.08
CA THR A 183 -40.51 -9.38 53.14
C THR A 183 -39.76 -9.30 51.81
N VAL A 184 -39.33 -10.44 51.25
CA VAL A 184 -38.68 -10.49 49.92
C VAL A 184 -39.76 -10.64 48.85
N LEU A 185 -39.81 -9.68 47.92
CA LEU A 185 -40.86 -9.58 46.91
C LEU A 185 -40.50 -10.41 45.68
N LYS A 186 -41.47 -11.13 45.11
CA LYS A 186 -41.25 -11.95 43.90
C LYS A 186 -41.40 -11.14 42.62
N ASN A 187 -40.73 -11.58 41.56
CA ASN A 187 -40.71 -10.89 40.26
C ASN A 187 -42.10 -10.64 39.62
N HIS A 188 -43.10 -11.48 39.93
CA HIS A 188 -44.47 -11.39 39.40
C HIS A 188 -45.45 -10.64 40.32
N GLU A 189 -45.01 -10.23 41.51
CA GLU A 189 -45.84 -9.48 42.44
C GLU A 189 -45.85 -7.99 42.06
N THR A 190 -46.92 -7.29 42.42
CA THR A 190 -47.09 -5.84 42.22
C THR A 190 -47.11 -5.12 43.56
N LEU A 191 -46.82 -3.81 43.58
CA LEU A 191 -46.86 -3.04 44.83
C LEU A 191 -48.28 -2.98 45.44
N LEU A 192 -49.33 -2.97 44.59
CA LEU A 192 -50.73 -3.08 45.03
C LEU A 192 -51.00 -4.33 45.88
N GLN A 193 -50.41 -5.48 45.53
CA GLN A 193 -50.62 -6.75 46.27
C GLN A 193 -50.03 -6.70 47.69
N HIS A 194 -49.07 -5.81 47.93
CA HIS A 194 -48.47 -5.56 49.24
C HIS A 194 -49.07 -4.33 49.95
N GLY A 195 -50.29 -3.92 49.54
CA GLY A 195 -51.10 -2.92 50.25
C GLY A 195 -50.78 -1.46 49.95
N ILE A 196 -49.89 -1.19 49.00
CA ILE A 196 -49.40 0.15 48.66
C ILE A 196 -50.39 0.86 47.75
N LYS A 197 -50.84 2.06 48.12
CA LYS A 197 -51.77 2.84 47.31
C LYS A 197 -51.03 3.74 46.32
N PRO A 198 -51.69 4.19 45.24
CA PRO A 198 -51.17 5.28 44.44
C PRO A 198 -50.88 6.52 45.30
N GLN A 199 -49.86 7.28 44.92
CA GLN A 199 -49.33 8.47 45.62
C GLN A 199 -48.65 8.20 46.97
N ASP A 200 -48.64 6.98 47.51
CA ASP A 200 -47.84 6.63 48.69
C ASP A 200 -46.32 6.76 48.41
N VAL A 201 -45.56 6.99 49.48
CA VAL A 201 -44.09 6.95 49.49
C VAL A 201 -43.64 5.64 50.14
N VAL A 202 -42.96 4.77 49.40
CA VAL A 202 -42.56 3.43 49.87
C VAL A 202 -41.07 3.25 49.82
N GLN A 203 -40.49 2.67 50.87
CA GLN A 203 -39.09 2.31 50.96
C GLN A 203 -38.88 0.83 50.61
N VAL A 204 -38.01 0.56 49.63
CA VAL A 204 -37.61 -0.79 49.23
C VAL A 204 -36.10 -0.93 49.27
N GLU A 205 -35.61 -2.04 49.83
CA GLU A 205 -34.21 -2.40 49.89
C GLU A 205 -33.86 -3.29 48.70
N MET A 206 -32.74 -3.02 48.02
CA MET A 206 -32.27 -3.84 46.90
C MET A 206 -30.85 -4.35 47.14
N PHE A 207 -30.68 -5.67 47.03
CA PHE A 207 -29.41 -6.36 47.31
C PHE A 207 -29.17 -7.50 46.32
N SER A 208 -27.93 -7.99 46.26
CA SER A 208 -27.53 -9.15 45.47
C SER A 208 -27.49 -10.41 46.34
N LEU A 209 -27.98 -11.55 45.83
CA LEU A 209 -27.85 -12.86 46.48
C LEU A 209 -26.40 -13.35 46.58
N HIS A 210 -25.54 -12.93 45.65
CA HIS A 210 -24.14 -13.33 45.58
C HIS A 210 -23.26 -12.08 45.55
N PRO A 211 -23.04 -11.41 46.70
CA PRO A 211 -22.32 -10.14 46.76
C PRO A 211 -20.85 -10.27 46.33
N ASP A 212 -20.23 -11.45 46.49
CA ASP A 212 -18.82 -11.68 46.15
C ASP A 212 -18.58 -11.73 44.63
N LEU A 213 -19.53 -12.29 43.88
CA LEU A 213 -19.47 -12.40 42.42
C LEU A 213 -20.12 -11.19 41.72
N TYR A 214 -21.22 -10.68 42.29
CA TYR A 214 -22.00 -9.57 41.75
C TYR A 214 -22.24 -8.50 42.82
N PRO A 215 -21.21 -7.70 43.18
CA PRO A 215 -21.32 -6.65 44.18
C PRO A 215 -22.15 -5.48 43.66
N VAL A 216 -23.18 -5.08 44.41
CA VAL A 216 -23.94 -3.85 44.15
C VAL A 216 -23.02 -2.65 44.38
N ARG A 217 -22.83 -1.80 43.35
CA ARG A 217 -21.97 -0.61 43.40
C ARG A 217 -22.80 0.67 43.45
N ARG A 218 -22.17 1.81 43.80
CA ARG A 218 -22.80 3.13 43.67
C ARG A 218 -23.15 3.41 42.22
N ILE A 219 -24.39 3.83 41.97
CA ILE A 219 -24.78 4.38 40.67
C ILE A 219 -24.31 5.82 40.63
N ALA A 220 -23.42 6.15 39.71
CA ALA A 220 -23.07 7.52 39.40
C ALA A 220 -24.29 8.19 38.75
N ARG A 221 -24.94 9.12 39.46
CA ARG A 221 -25.93 9.99 38.85
C ARG A 221 -25.25 10.84 37.76
N PRO A 222 -25.87 11.04 36.59
CA PRO A 222 -25.67 12.27 35.85
C PRO A 222 -26.03 13.42 36.80
N ALA A 223 -25.07 14.28 37.11
CA ALA A 223 -25.31 15.40 38.02
C ALA A 223 -26.24 16.41 37.33
N GLU A 224 -27.36 16.74 37.97
CA GLU A 224 -28.15 17.90 37.56
C GLU A 224 -27.32 19.16 37.77
N ALA A 225 -27.17 19.94 36.69
CA ALA A 225 -26.47 21.24 36.63
C ALA A 225 -24.96 21.25 36.97
N SER A 226 -24.13 20.75 36.04
CA SER A 226 -22.74 21.21 35.91
C SER A 226 -22.72 22.73 35.63
N GLN A 227 -22.08 23.52 36.50
CA GLN A 227 -21.86 24.94 36.23
C GLN A 227 -20.66 25.09 35.27
N ILE A 228 -20.91 25.57 34.07
CA ILE A 228 -19.87 25.91 33.09
C ILE A 228 -19.40 27.33 33.36
N ILE A 229 -18.10 27.52 33.58
CA ILE A 229 -17.46 28.84 33.65
C ILE A 229 -16.53 29.00 32.45
N THR A 230 -16.65 30.11 31.73
CA THR A 230 -15.67 30.51 30.71
C THR A 230 -14.49 31.22 31.36
N VAL A 231 -13.29 30.68 31.16
CA VAL A 231 -12.04 31.21 31.71
C VAL A 231 -11.17 31.73 30.56
N ARG A 232 -10.73 33.00 30.63
CA ARG A 232 -9.70 33.52 29.72
C ARG A 232 -8.34 32.97 30.09
N VAL A 233 -7.78 32.12 29.23
CA VAL A 233 -6.44 31.53 29.39
C VAL A 233 -5.50 32.21 28.41
N GLN A 234 -4.39 32.75 28.92
CA GLN A 234 -3.35 33.38 28.11
C GLN A 234 -2.43 32.30 27.51
N THR A 235 -2.50 32.10 26.18
CA THR A 235 -1.72 31.10 25.44
C THR A 235 -0.46 31.67 24.79
N GLY A 236 -0.35 33.00 24.68
CA GLY A 236 0.82 33.71 24.16
C GLY A 236 0.94 35.10 24.79
N ILE A 237 1.96 35.87 24.38
CA ILE A 237 2.31 37.15 25.04
C ILE A 237 1.11 38.12 25.09
N ASP A 238 0.26 38.16 24.05
CA ASP A 238 -1.01 38.92 24.03
C ASP A 238 -2.21 38.13 23.46
N GLN A 239 -2.14 36.79 23.44
CA GLN A 239 -3.25 35.95 22.97
C GLN A 239 -3.99 35.29 24.14
N TYR A 240 -5.30 35.53 24.21
CA TYR A 240 -6.20 34.99 25.24
C TYR A 240 -7.30 34.15 24.57
N GLN A 241 -7.46 32.92 25.04
CA GLN A 241 -8.51 32.00 24.58
C GLN A 241 -9.54 31.80 25.69
N GLU A 242 -10.83 31.96 25.37
CA GLU A 242 -11.91 31.67 26.30
C GLU A 242 -12.22 30.17 26.29
N VAL A 243 -11.86 29.48 27.37
CA VAL A 243 -12.05 28.04 27.54
C VAL A 243 -13.24 27.82 28.47
N ALA A 244 -14.27 27.13 27.99
CA ALA A 244 -15.38 26.67 28.83
C ALA A 244 -14.92 25.50 29.70
N VAL A 245 -14.96 25.68 31.02
CA VAL A 245 -14.55 24.67 32.01
C VAL A 245 -15.80 24.22 32.79
N GLU A 246 -16.07 22.91 32.76
CA GLU A 246 -17.16 22.31 33.53
C GLU A 246 -16.73 22.12 35.00
N MET A 247 -17.43 22.78 35.93
CA MET A 247 -17.21 22.58 37.36
C MET A 247 -18.05 21.41 37.89
N ILE A 248 -17.38 20.28 38.12
CA ILE A 248 -17.96 19.12 38.79
C ILE A 248 -17.81 19.30 40.31
N LYS A 249 -18.94 19.46 41.03
CA LYS A 249 -18.94 19.40 42.49
C LYS A 249 -18.69 17.96 42.94
N SER A 250 -17.61 17.74 43.69
CA SER A 250 -17.29 16.47 44.31
C SER A 250 -17.56 16.55 45.82
N ASP A 251 -18.23 15.54 46.38
CA ASP A 251 -18.55 15.46 47.81
C ASP A 251 -17.32 15.17 48.72
N PHE A 252 -16.11 15.25 48.16
CA PHE A 252 -14.87 14.89 48.83
C PHE A 252 -14.47 15.96 49.85
N HIS A 253 -14.73 15.65 51.13
CA HIS A 253 -14.29 16.47 52.23
C HIS A 253 -12.79 16.26 52.49
N LYS A 254 -12.04 17.38 52.59
CA LYS A 254 -10.59 17.35 52.86
C LYS A 254 -10.32 16.58 54.16
N PRO A 255 -9.50 15.51 54.15
CA PRO A 255 -9.15 14.81 55.38
C PRO A 255 -8.36 15.73 56.32
N PHE A 256 -8.66 15.65 57.62
CA PHE A 256 -7.94 16.41 58.64
C PHE A 256 -6.55 15.79 58.87
N LEU A 257 -5.52 16.39 58.27
CA LEU A 257 -4.12 15.96 58.36
C LEU A 257 -3.35 16.66 59.50
N GLY A 258 -4.05 17.02 60.58
CA GLY A 258 -3.51 17.82 61.68
C GLY A 258 -3.34 19.31 61.34
N GLY A 259 -2.81 20.06 62.30
CA GLY A 259 -2.64 21.51 62.20
C GLY A 259 -2.22 22.15 63.52
N PHE A 260 -2.11 23.47 63.54
CA PHE A 260 -1.71 24.26 64.71
C PHE A 260 -2.81 25.25 65.08
N ARG A 261 -3.16 25.34 66.38
CA ARG A 261 -4.13 26.32 66.87
C ARG A 261 -3.42 27.51 67.51
N HIS A 262 -3.73 28.71 67.04
CA HIS A 262 -3.18 29.93 67.60
C HIS A 262 -3.84 30.24 68.96
N LYS A 263 -3.05 30.20 70.05
CA LYS A 263 -3.57 30.19 71.43
C LYS A 263 -4.42 31.41 71.82
N ILE A 264 -4.16 32.58 71.21
CA ILE A 264 -4.81 33.85 71.59
C ILE A 264 -6.06 34.13 70.75
N THR A 265 -6.01 33.91 69.43
CA THR A 265 -7.15 34.16 68.53
C THR A 265 -8.05 32.93 68.35
N GLY A 266 -7.62 31.75 68.83
CA GLY A 266 -8.35 30.50 68.71
C GLY A 266 -8.37 29.88 67.31
N ILE A 267 -7.83 30.56 66.29
CA ILE A 267 -7.84 30.16 64.87
C ILE A 267 -6.99 28.90 64.66
N GLU A 268 -7.53 27.95 63.90
CA GLU A 268 -6.90 26.68 63.56
C GLU A 268 -6.33 26.69 62.14
N TYR A 269 -5.03 26.41 62.01
CA TYR A 269 -4.33 26.30 60.74
C TYR A 269 -4.12 24.83 60.39
N HIS A 270 -4.96 24.30 59.49
CA HIS A 270 -4.84 22.91 59.03
C HIS A 270 -3.72 22.74 58.00
N ASN A 271 -2.99 21.62 58.09
CA ASN A 271 -1.96 21.25 57.12
C ASN A 271 -2.54 21.18 55.69
N ALA A 272 -1.72 21.48 54.68
CA ALA A 272 -2.12 21.44 53.29
C ALA A 272 -2.46 19.99 52.86
N GLY A 273 -3.53 19.84 52.08
CA GLY A 273 -3.99 18.57 51.53
C GLY A 273 -4.82 18.84 50.28
N THR A 274 -4.69 18.00 49.27
CA THR A 274 -5.34 18.21 47.96
C THR A 274 -6.85 18.03 48.05
N GLN A 275 -7.59 18.94 47.42
CA GLN A 275 -9.05 18.91 47.32
C GLN A 275 -9.55 17.88 46.26
N THR A 276 -8.64 17.37 45.43
CA THR A 276 -8.90 16.32 44.45
C THR A 276 -8.40 14.97 44.95
N VAL A 277 -9.17 13.92 44.68
CA VAL A 277 -8.74 12.53 44.88
C VAL A 277 -7.63 12.24 43.85
N PRO A 278 -6.41 11.85 44.26
CA PRO A 278 -5.38 11.45 43.30
C PRO A 278 -5.88 10.22 42.52
N LYS A 279 -5.72 10.22 41.18
CA LYS A 279 -6.02 9.04 40.37
C LYS A 279 -5.24 7.85 40.93
N LYS A 280 -5.95 6.84 41.47
CA LYS A 280 -5.33 5.56 41.82
C LYS A 280 -4.73 4.98 40.55
N ILE A 281 -3.41 4.91 40.51
CA ILE A 281 -2.68 4.15 39.50
C ILE A 281 -3.10 2.69 39.72
N PRO A 282 -3.59 1.96 38.70
CA PRO A 282 -3.88 0.55 38.86
C PRO A 282 -2.60 -0.18 39.23
N GLU A 283 -2.66 -1.07 40.22
CA GLU A 283 -1.53 -1.91 40.62
C GLU A 283 -1.10 -2.77 39.43
N LYS A 284 -0.02 -2.35 38.77
CA LYS A 284 0.63 -3.17 37.76
C LYS A 284 1.40 -4.28 38.48
N PRO A 285 1.35 -5.55 38.00
CA PRO A 285 2.24 -6.58 38.50
C PRO A 285 3.70 -6.12 38.34
N ASN A 286 4.56 -6.47 39.31
CA ASN A 286 5.92 -5.93 39.47
C ASN A 286 6.76 -5.99 38.17
N ALA A 287 6.75 -4.89 37.41
CA ALA A 287 7.62 -4.70 36.27
C ALA A 287 8.89 -3.95 36.74
N PHE A 288 9.99 -4.68 36.85
CA PHE A 288 11.31 -4.10 37.16
C PHE A 288 11.85 -3.33 35.95
N CYS A 289 11.34 -2.11 35.77
CA CYS A 289 11.80 -1.13 34.81
C CYS A 289 12.91 -0.27 35.44
N ARG A 290 13.97 0.03 34.68
CA ARG A 290 15.13 0.82 35.12
C ARG A 290 15.12 2.25 34.55
N ASP A 291 13.98 2.66 33.98
CA ASP A 291 13.86 3.91 33.24
C ASP A 291 13.72 5.09 34.20
N THR A 292 14.77 5.89 34.30
CA THR A 292 14.74 7.17 35.01
C THR A 292 14.29 8.28 34.06
N GLN A 293 13.25 9.01 34.42
CA GLN A 293 12.81 10.18 33.67
C GLN A 293 13.92 11.26 33.65
N THR A 294 14.46 11.56 32.47
CA THR A 294 15.44 12.63 32.27
C THR A 294 14.74 13.99 32.32
N VAL A 295 14.76 14.63 33.49
CA VAL A 295 14.12 15.94 33.70
C VAL A 295 15.13 17.08 33.55
N PHE A 296 14.81 18.07 32.73
CA PHE A 296 15.55 19.33 32.65
C PHE A 296 15.34 20.18 33.91
N GLN A 297 16.22 20.03 34.89
CA GLN A 297 16.21 20.84 36.11
C GLN A 297 16.66 22.28 35.82
N LYS A 298 15.87 23.26 36.24
CA LYS A 298 16.22 24.70 36.19
C LYS A 298 16.25 25.27 37.60
N GLY A 299 17.44 25.62 38.10
CA GLY A 299 17.58 26.31 39.37
C GLY A 299 16.94 27.71 39.31
N ARG A 300 16.06 28.01 40.26
CA ARG A 300 15.53 29.37 40.49
C ARG A 300 16.06 29.87 41.82
N LEU A 301 16.75 31.01 41.80
CA LEU A 301 17.21 31.69 43.01
C LEU A 301 16.08 32.59 43.53
N GLN A 302 15.86 32.56 44.85
CA GLN A 302 14.91 33.44 45.54
C GLN A 302 15.69 34.28 46.56
N GLN A 303 15.52 35.60 46.50
CA GLN A 303 16.12 36.53 47.44
C GLN A 303 15.05 37.03 48.43
N THR A 304 15.32 36.92 49.73
CA THR A 304 14.48 37.49 50.78
C THR A 304 14.74 38.99 50.96
N THR A 305 13.74 39.74 51.41
CA THR A 305 13.90 41.16 51.77
C THR A 305 14.91 41.31 52.91
N ASN A 306 15.94 42.13 52.71
CA ASN A 306 16.91 42.48 53.75
C ASN A 306 16.65 43.91 54.23
N THR A 307 16.39 44.10 55.52
CA THR A 307 16.07 45.41 56.12
C THR A 307 17.30 46.02 56.77
N THR A 308 17.70 47.21 56.34
CA THR A 308 18.75 48.02 56.97
C THR A 308 18.14 49.26 57.62
N SER A 309 18.64 49.63 58.79
CA SER A 309 18.22 50.82 59.54
C SER A 309 19.40 51.74 59.81
N THR A 310 19.26 53.03 59.55
CA THR A 310 20.25 54.06 59.84
C THR A 310 19.74 54.99 60.95
N GLN A 311 20.61 55.29 61.92
CA GLN A 311 20.30 56.20 63.02
C GLN A 311 21.15 57.46 62.90
N MET A 312 20.52 58.62 62.85
CA MET A 312 21.23 59.91 62.81
C MET A 312 21.82 60.26 64.19
N THR A 313 23.05 60.77 64.20
CA THR A 313 23.70 61.31 65.41
C THR A 313 23.10 62.66 65.78
N LYS A 314 22.24 62.67 66.80
CA LYS A 314 21.66 63.89 67.40
C LYS A 314 22.19 64.07 68.83
N ILE A 315 22.32 65.30 69.29
CA ILE A 315 22.66 65.62 70.69
C ILE A 315 21.65 64.89 71.61
N GLY A 316 22.17 64.02 72.48
CA GLY A 316 21.38 63.14 73.36
C GLY A 316 21.17 61.69 72.86
N VAL A 317 21.62 61.33 71.65
CA VAL A 317 21.52 59.97 71.10
C VAL A 317 22.90 59.49 70.63
N TYR A 318 23.43 58.47 71.29
CA TYR A 318 24.73 57.86 70.95
C TYR A 318 24.57 56.78 69.86
N VAL A 319 25.44 56.83 68.86
CA VAL A 319 25.59 55.82 67.79
C VAL A 319 27.09 55.53 67.64
N SER A 320 27.46 54.27 67.43
CA SER A 320 28.86 53.84 67.40
C SER A 320 29.44 53.82 65.97
N ASN A 321 30.37 54.74 65.69
CA ASN A 321 30.97 54.89 64.35
C ASN A 321 32.11 53.89 64.05
N ILE A 322 32.29 52.84 64.86
CA ILE A 322 33.48 51.94 64.83
C ILE A 322 33.53 51.09 63.55
N THR A 323 32.37 50.72 63.01
CA THR A 323 32.24 49.91 61.79
C THR A 323 32.16 50.73 60.51
N ASP A 324 32.14 52.05 60.61
CA ASP A 324 31.87 52.95 59.49
C ASP A 324 33.10 53.13 58.59
N LYS A 325 32.86 53.37 57.30
CA LYS A 325 33.91 53.53 56.30
C LYS A 325 33.77 54.88 55.59
N LEU A 326 34.79 55.71 55.68
CA LEU A 326 34.89 56.95 54.92
C LEU A 326 35.27 56.64 53.47
N VAL A 327 34.38 56.94 52.53
CA VAL A 327 34.58 56.69 51.09
C VAL A 327 34.63 58.03 50.35
N LYS A 328 35.64 58.22 49.50
CA LYS A 328 35.73 59.39 48.61
C LYS A 328 34.81 59.17 47.40
N PRO A 329 33.96 60.14 47.00
CA PRO A 329 33.08 59.98 45.86
C PRO A 329 33.87 59.85 44.56
N GLY A 330 33.50 58.87 43.73
CA GLY A 330 34.02 58.71 42.37
C GLY A 330 33.31 59.63 41.36
N LYS A 331 33.66 59.47 40.07
CA LYS A 331 32.91 60.14 38.98
C LYS A 331 31.48 59.61 38.94
N TYR A 332 30.51 60.48 39.21
CA TYR A 332 29.10 60.17 38.99
C TYR A 332 28.82 60.04 37.48
N VAL A 333 28.03 59.03 37.10
CA VAL A 333 27.57 58.84 35.72
C VAL A 333 26.10 59.19 35.68
N SER A 334 25.71 60.15 34.85
CA SER A 334 24.29 60.48 34.69
C SER A 334 23.51 59.31 34.10
N ALA A 335 22.21 59.21 34.39
CA ALA A 335 21.36 58.16 33.82
C ALA A 335 21.41 58.18 32.28
N ALA A 336 21.42 59.38 31.67
CA ALA A 336 21.55 59.56 30.23
C ALA A 336 22.86 58.97 29.66
N GLU A 337 24.01 59.25 30.28
CA GLU A 337 25.29 58.65 29.86
C GLU A 337 25.32 57.12 30.03
N TYR A 338 24.71 56.61 31.10
CA TYR A 338 24.62 55.16 31.33
C TYR A 338 23.74 54.48 30.27
N HIS A 339 22.59 55.07 29.94
CA HIS A 339 21.72 54.58 28.88
C HIS A 339 22.37 54.69 27.50
N ALA A 340 23.09 55.78 27.21
CA ALA A 340 23.85 55.94 25.95
C ALA A 340 24.94 54.87 25.80
N LYS A 341 25.74 54.61 26.87
CA LYS A 341 26.74 53.53 26.89
C LYS A 341 26.10 52.15 26.68
N ARG A 342 24.93 51.89 27.30
CA ARG A 342 24.17 50.65 27.07
C ARG A 342 23.67 50.55 25.62
N LEU A 343 23.13 51.62 25.05
CA LEU A 343 22.65 51.64 23.66
C LEU A 343 23.79 51.32 22.68
N GLN A 344 24.96 51.94 22.87
CA GLN A 344 26.14 51.68 22.05
C GLN A 344 26.60 50.21 22.15
N ALA A 345 26.61 49.63 23.35
CA ALA A 345 26.90 48.21 23.54
C ALA A 345 25.84 47.29 22.92
N ILE A 346 24.56 47.63 23.01
CA ILE A 346 23.45 46.89 22.39
C ILE A 346 23.57 46.89 20.86
N ILE A 347 23.89 48.04 20.24
CA ILE A 347 24.11 48.14 18.79
C ILE A 347 25.24 47.19 18.35
N VAL A 348 26.35 47.15 19.10
CA VAL A 348 27.47 46.22 18.82
C VAL A 348 27.03 44.75 18.95
N ILE A 349 26.29 44.39 20.01
CA ILE A 349 25.76 43.02 20.17
C ILE A 349 24.80 42.68 19.01
N GLN A 350 23.93 43.59 18.60
CA GLN A 350 22.98 43.38 17.50
C GLN A 350 23.68 43.23 16.14
N THR A 351 24.76 43.97 15.85
CA THR A 351 25.49 43.79 14.58
C THR A 351 26.20 42.45 14.52
N TYR A 352 26.84 42.01 15.61
CA TYR A 352 27.42 40.66 15.69
C TYR A 352 26.34 39.57 15.62
N TYR A 353 25.19 39.76 16.28
CA TYR A 353 24.07 38.81 16.22
C TYR A 353 23.50 38.68 14.79
N ARG A 354 23.21 39.81 14.11
CA ARG A 354 22.75 39.81 12.71
C ARG A 354 23.75 39.09 11.79
N ARG A 355 25.06 39.35 11.97
CA ARG A 355 26.14 38.67 11.22
C ARG A 355 26.19 37.17 11.50
N TRP A 356 26.05 36.75 12.76
CA TRP A 356 26.02 35.33 13.15
C TRP A 356 24.78 34.63 12.58
N HIS A 357 23.60 35.23 12.73
CA HIS A 357 22.35 34.71 12.20
C HIS A 357 22.41 34.52 10.67
N ALA A 358 22.90 35.53 9.93
CA ALA A 358 23.11 35.42 8.50
C ALA A 358 24.08 34.29 8.12
N LYS A 359 25.16 34.07 8.88
CA LYS A 359 26.06 32.92 8.68
C LYS A 359 25.35 31.59 8.88
N VAL A 360 24.56 31.44 9.96
CA VAL A 360 23.81 30.19 10.24
C VAL A 360 22.80 29.90 9.13
N VAL A 361 22.07 30.91 8.64
CA VAL A 361 21.14 30.76 7.51
C VAL A 361 21.88 30.35 6.23
N VAL A 362 22.97 31.03 5.88
CA VAL A 362 23.79 30.69 4.70
C VAL A 362 24.41 29.29 4.81
N GLU A 363 24.80 28.87 6.01
CA GLU A 363 25.31 27.52 6.25
C GLU A 363 24.20 26.47 6.09
N GLY A 364 23.00 26.74 6.59
CA GLY A 364 21.81 25.91 6.35
C GLY A 364 21.51 25.76 4.84
N LEU A 365 21.49 26.87 4.10
CA LEU A 365 21.31 26.87 2.64
C LEU A 365 22.42 26.11 1.90
N ARG A 366 23.68 26.22 2.35
CA ARG A 366 24.80 25.44 1.80
C ARG A 366 24.62 23.93 2.02
N ARG A 367 24.19 23.51 3.21
CA ARG A 367 23.88 22.10 3.49
C ARG A 367 22.70 21.61 2.63
N GLN A 368 21.64 22.39 2.50
CA GLN A 368 20.52 22.07 1.61
C GLN A 368 20.94 21.93 0.15
N LYS A 369 21.78 22.85 -0.37
CA LYS A 369 22.36 22.74 -1.71
C LYS A 369 23.25 21.50 -1.85
N MET A 370 24.07 21.20 -0.85
CA MET A 370 24.94 20.01 -0.85
C MET A 370 24.10 18.71 -0.91
N PHE A 371 23.11 18.55 -0.04
CA PHE A 371 22.22 17.39 -0.06
C PHE A 371 21.45 17.26 -1.38
N ARG A 372 21.01 18.39 -1.96
CA ARG A 372 20.35 18.38 -3.27
C ARG A 372 21.29 17.90 -4.39
N LEU A 373 22.53 18.40 -4.45
CA LEU A 373 23.50 17.98 -5.46
C LEU A 373 23.94 16.51 -5.27
N GLN A 374 24.07 16.06 -4.02
CA GLN A 374 24.33 14.65 -3.71
C GLN A 374 23.18 13.76 -4.18
N TRP A 375 21.94 14.15 -3.89
CA TRP A 375 20.75 13.43 -4.37
C TRP A 375 20.65 13.42 -5.91
N GLU A 376 20.90 14.56 -6.58
CA GLU A 376 20.91 14.64 -8.05
C GLU A 376 21.97 13.68 -8.65
N ALA A 377 23.19 13.63 -8.10
CA ALA A 377 24.23 12.71 -8.55
C ALA A 377 23.94 11.23 -8.21
N GLU A 378 23.37 10.93 -7.04
CA GLU A 378 22.92 9.57 -6.68
C GLU A 378 21.81 9.07 -7.61
N GLU A 379 20.90 9.96 -8.02
CA GLU A 379 19.82 9.67 -8.96
C GLU A 379 20.35 9.37 -10.37
N GLU A 380 21.33 10.13 -10.85
CA GLU A 380 22.05 9.87 -12.10
C GLU A 380 22.78 8.51 -12.06
N HIS A 381 23.55 8.25 -11.00
CA HIS A 381 24.20 6.95 -10.80
C HIS A 381 23.21 5.78 -10.64
N ARG A 382 21.99 6.02 -10.14
CA ARG A 382 20.93 4.99 -10.13
C ARG A 382 20.45 4.71 -11.56
N LYS A 383 20.16 5.75 -12.35
CA LYS A 383 19.72 5.63 -13.75
C LYS A 383 20.76 4.93 -14.64
N ILE A 384 22.05 5.23 -14.46
CA ILE A 384 23.14 4.54 -15.16
C ILE A 384 23.16 3.05 -14.79
N ARG A 385 23.13 2.71 -13.49
CA ARG A 385 23.11 1.31 -13.04
C ARG A 385 21.87 0.55 -13.50
N GLU A 386 20.68 1.14 -13.42
CA GLU A 386 19.45 0.54 -13.97
C GLU A 386 19.63 0.21 -15.47
N LYS A 387 20.17 1.15 -16.27
CA LYS A 387 20.43 0.91 -17.71
C LYS A 387 21.47 -0.17 -17.94
N GLU A 388 22.57 -0.19 -17.19
CA GLU A 388 23.57 -1.25 -17.27
C GLU A 388 23.01 -2.63 -16.92
N GLU A 389 22.18 -2.73 -15.87
CA GLU A 389 21.51 -3.97 -15.48
C GLU A 389 20.54 -4.45 -16.57
N TRP A 390 19.80 -3.53 -17.20
CA TRP A 390 18.96 -3.85 -18.36
C TRP A 390 19.78 -4.32 -19.57
N MET A 391 20.89 -3.65 -19.90
CA MET A 391 21.78 -4.08 -21.01
C MET A 391 22.38 -5.46 -20.74
N LYS A 392 22.84 -5.72 -19.51
CA LYS A 392 23.33 -7.05 -19.08
C LYS A 392 22.24 -8.11 -19.20
N LEU A 393 21.03 -7.83 -18.72
CA LEU A 393 19.90 -8.76 -18.80
C LEU A 393 19.48 -9.05 -20.25
N ASP A 394 19.45 -8.03 -21.12
CA ASP A 394 19.15 -8.18 -22.54
C ASP A 394 20.21 -9.05 -23.25
N TYR A 395 21.49 -8.79 -22.98
CA TYR A 395 22.61 -9.63 -23.43
C TYR A 395 22.46 -11.10 -23.00
N TYR A 396 22.21 -11.36 -21.72
CA TYR A 396 22.01 -12.74 -21.23
C TYR A 396 20.82 -13.43 -21.87
N ARG A 397 19.71 -12.72 -22.13
CA ARG A 397 18.51 -13.26 -22.78
C ARG A 397 18.72 -13.57 -24.27
N ARG A 398 19.55 -12.78 -24.97
CA ARG A 398 19.98 -13.08 -26.35
C ARG A 398 20.92 -14.28 -26.39
N HIS A 399 21.86 -14.37 -25.45
CA HIS A 399 22.83 -15.47 -25.42
C HIS A 399 22.16 -16.81 -25.07
N ASN A 400 21.24 -16.82 -24.10
CA ASN A 400 20.58 -18.03 -23.58
C ASN A 400 19.04 -17.90 -23.64
N PRO A 401 18.42 -18.00 -24.83
CA PRO A 401 16.98 -17.82 -25.01
C PRO A 401 16.18 -19.00 -24.44
N GLN A 402 15.36 -18.75 -23.41
CA GLN A 402 14.56 -19.79 -22.73
C GLN A 402 13.06 -19.67 -22.99
N ARG A 403 12.55 -18.44 -23.14
CA ARG A 403 11.13 -18.13 -23.29
C ARG A 403 10.79 -17.78 -24.74
N LYS A 404 9.51 -17.86 -25.11
CA LYS A 404 9.04 -17.46 -26.45
C LYS A 404 9.42 -16.00 -26.74
N GLU A 405 9.34 -15.15 -25.74
CA GLU A 405 9.70 -13.73 -25.85
C GLU A 405 11.21 -13.49 -26.05
N ASP A 406 12.08 -14.41 -25.61
CA ASP A 406 13.52 -14.31 -25.87
C ASP A 406 13.83 -14.60 -27.35
N PHE A 407 13.07 -15.51 -27.98
CA PHE A 407 13.14 -15.73 -29.42
C PHE A 407 12.55 -14.56 -30.22
N GLU A 408 11.47 -13.91 -29.74
CA GLU A 408 10.96 -12.66 -30.33
C GLU A 408 12.02 -11.55 -30.30
N LEU A 409 12.80 -11.44 -29.21
CA LEU A 409 13.93 -10.51 -29.11
C LEU A 409 15.03 -10.82 -30.14
N LEU A 410 15.38 -12.10 -30.32
CA LEU A 410 16.37 -12.53 -31.31
C LEU A 410 15.92 -12.26 -32.76
N TYR A 411 14.66 -12.54 -33.10
CA TYR A 411 14.14 -12.21 -34.43
C TYR A 411 14.09 -10.69 -34.68
N ASN A 412 13.79 -9.89 -33.66
CA ASN A 412 13.81 -8.44 -33.76
C ASN A 412 15.23 -7.86 -33.89
N ALA A 413 16.21 -8.43 -33.17
CA ALA A 413 17.62 -8.07 -33.32
C ALA A 413 18.16 -8.43 -34.72
N LEU A 414 17.76 -9.60 -35.27
CA LEU A 414 18.07 -9.99 -36.63
C LEU A 414 17.45 -9.03 -37.66
N GLU A 415 16.23 -8.56 -37.43
CA GLU A 415 15.55 -7.61 -38.33
C GLU A 415 16.22 -6.23 -38.31
N LEU A 416 16.63 -5.72 -37.15
CA LEU A 416 17.39 -4.47 -37.03
C LEU A 416 18.74 -4.57 -37.75
N TRP A 417 19.49 -5.66 -37.50
CA TRP A 417 20.75 -5.93 -38.20
C TRP A 417 20.55 -6.03 -39.73
N TRP A 418 19.49 -6.70 -40.18
CA TRP A 418 19.16 -6.82 -41.60
C TRP A 418 18.83 -5.47 -42.23
N GLN A 419 18.08 -4.60 -41.55
CA GLN A 419 17.79 -3.23 -42.01
C GLN A 419 19.06 -2.37 -42.09
N GLU A 420 19.94 -2.44 -41.09
CA GLU A 420 21.24 -1.74 -41.11
C GLU A 420 22.12 -2.23 -42.28
N GLU A 421 22.30 -3.54 -42.43
CA GLU A 421 23.10 -4.10 -43.52
C GLU A 421 22.48 -3.79 -44.89
N LEU A 422 21.15 -3.82 -45.02
CA LEU A 422 20.43 -3.43 -46.23
C LEU A 422 20.66 -1.94 -46.56
N THR A 423 20.59 -1.04 -45.58
CA THR A 423 20.89 0.39 -45.80
C THR A 423 22.34 0.61 -46.21
N ARG A 424 23.29 -0.06 -45.56
CA ARG A 424 24.71 -0.05 -45.93
C ARG A 424 24.91 -0.53 -47.37
N ILE A 425 24.39 -1.70 -47.72
CA ILE A 425 24.50 -2.27 -49.07
C ILE A 425 23.89 -1.34 -50.13
N ASN A 426 22.75 -0.70 -49.83
CA ASN A 426 22.09 0.25 -50.73
C ASN A 426 22.87 1.58 -50.89
N GLN A 427 23.69 1.98 -49.91
CA GLN A 427 24.54 3.17 -49.97
C GLN A 427 25.84 2.90 -50.76
N PHE A 428 26.50 1.75 -50.50
CA PHE A 428 27.85 1.48 -51.01
C PHE A 428 27.88 0.73 -52.35
N PHE A 429 26.90 -0.12 -52.66
CA PHE A 429 26.94 -0.98 -53.85
C PHE A 429 25.82 -0.67 -54.84
N THR A 430 26.13 -0.82 -56.14
CA THR A 430 25.15 -0.67 -57.23
C THR A 430 25.21 -1.85 -58.21
N GLY A 431 24.22 -1.97 -59.09
CA GLY A 431 24.22 -2.94 -60.19
C GLY A 431 24.31 -4.41 -59.74
N ALA A 432 25.35 -5.11 -60.21
CA ALA A 432 25.57 -6.53 -59.96
C ALA A 432 26.18 -6.81 -58.58
N GLU A 433 27.10 -5.97 -58.11
CA GLU A 433 27.75 -6.09 -56.80
C GLU A 433 26.73 -6.00 -55.67
N ARG A 434 25.78 -5.07 -55.79
CA ARG A 434 24.63 -4.97 -54.86
C ARG A 434 23.84 -6.28 -54.79
N LYS A 435 23.62 -6.95 -55.92
CA LYS A 435 22.88 -8.23 -55.93
C LYS A 435 23.68 -9.34 -55.27
N ALA A 436 25.00 -9.40 -55.48
CA ALA A 436 25.87 -10.36 -54.81
C ALA A 436 25.87 -10.14 -53.29
N ALA A 437 26.03 -8.90 -52.82
CA ALA A 437 25.98 -8.55 -51.40
C ALA A 437 24.61 -8.86 -50.76
N LEU A 438 23.50 -8.64 -51.48
CA LEU A 438 22.16 -9.02 -51.00
C LEU A 438 21.96 -10.54 -50.93
N CYS A 439 22.57 -11.33 -51.83
CA CYS A 439 22.58 -12.79 -51.71
C CYS A 439 23.38 -13.24 -50.48
N GLU A 440 24.56 -12.66 -50.24
CA GLU A 440 25.37 -12.97 -49.05
C GLU A 440 24.65 -12.59 -47.74
N LEU A 441 23.94 -11.46 -47.71
CA LEU A 441 23.07 -11.06 -46.60
C LEU A 441 21.97 -12.09 -46.36
N LEU A 442 21.28 -12.54 -47.42
CA LEU A 442 20.24 -13.57 -47.32
C LEU A 442 20.81 -14.93 -46.84
N GLU A 443 22.00 -15.32 -47.31
CA GLU A 443 22.67 -16.54 -46.83
C GLU A 443 22.96 -16.46 -45.32
N LYS A 444 23.54 -15.35 -44.85
CA LYS A 444 23.76 -15.10 -43.41
C LYS A 444 22.44 -15.10 -42.62
N GLU A 445 21.39 -14.45 -43.14
CA GLU A 445 20.06 -14.45 -42.53
C GLU A 445 19.53 -15.88 -42.35
N THR A 446 19.59 -16.72 -43.40
CA THR A 446 19.12 -18.12 -43.31
C THR A 446 19.93 -18.97 -42.32
N GLN A 447 21.24 -18.75 -42.22
CA GLN A 447 22.10 -19.41 -41.22
C GLN A 447 21.73 -19.02 -39.79
N ILE A 448 21.48 -17.73 -39.52
CA ILE A 448 21.06 -17.26 -38.20
C ILE A 448 19.65 -17.78 -37.87
N ILE A 449 18.69 -17.75 -38.80
CA ILE A 449 17.34 -18.31 -38.61
C ILE A 449 17.42 -19.82 -38.31
N ALA A 450 18.27 -20.58 -39.02
CA ALA A 450 18.50 -21.99 -38.73
C ALA A 450 19.13 -22.20 -37.34
N SER A 451 20.03 -21.31 -36.91
CA SER A 451 20.60 -21.35 -35.56
C SER A 451 19.56 -21.08 -34.47
N ILE A 452 18.75 -20.02 -34.63
CA ILE A 452 17.60 -19.71 -33.76
C ILE A 452 16.64 -20.90 -33.70
N GLY A 453 16.36 -21.56 -34.83
CA GLY A 453 15.53 -22.77 -34.91
C GLY A 453 16.09 -23.94 -34.10
N ARG A 454 17.41 -24.19 -34.14
CA ARG A 454 18.07 -25.23 -33.32
C ARG A 454 17.95 -24.93 -31.83
N HIS A 455 18.25 -23.71 -31.40
CA HIS A 455 18.06 -23.31 -30.00
C HIS A 455 16.60 -23.40 -29.56
N ARG A 456 15.65 -22.95 -30.39
CA ARG A 456 14.21 -23.07 -30.13
C ARG A 456 13.78 -24.53 -29.93
N TYR A 457 14.38 -25.48 -30.64
CA TYR A 457 14.13 -26.91 -30.44
C TYR A 457 14.72 -27.43 -29.13
N ILE A 458 15.98 -27.11 -28.81
CA ILE A 458 16.64 -27.52 -27.54
C ILE A 458 15.84 -26.97 -26.35
N THR A 459 15.62 -25.65 -26.33
CA THR A 459 14.83 -24.95 -25.33
C THR A 459 13.40 -25.50 -25.24
N TYR A 460 12.78 -25.92 -26.36
CA TYR A 460 11.47 -26.57 -26.32
C TYR A 460 11.52 -27.93 -25.62
N THR A 461 12.55 -28.75 -25.89
CA THR A 461 12.70 -30.06 -25.21
C THR A 461 12.97 -29.91 -23.71
N GLU A 462 13.82 -28.97 -23.31
CA GLU A 462 14.09 -28.67 -21.89
C GLU A 462 12.85 -28.12 -21.17
N ASN A 463 12.16 -27.14 -21.79
CA ASN A 463 10.90 -26.62 -21.26
C ASN A 463 9.82 -27.70 -21.18
N GLN A 464 9.77 -28.67 -22.11
CA GLN A 464 8.83 -29.78 -22.05
C GLN A 464 9.12 -30.70 -20.85
N GLU A 465 10.39 -31.00 -20.56
CA GLU A 465 10.78 -31.77 -19.37
C GLU A 465 10.43 -31.00 -18.07
N ALA A 466 10.71 -29.70 -18.02
CA ALA A 466 10.36 -28.83 -16.88
C ALA A 466 8.84 -28.63 -16.72
N GLU A 467 8.07 -28.53 -17.81
CA GLU A 467 6.61 -28.49 -17.78
C GLU A 467 6.04 -29.77 -17.18
N ILE A 468 6.59 -30.94 -17.55
CA ILE A 468 6.20 -32.24 -17.00
C ILE A 468 6.49 -32.30 -15.50
N GLN A 469 7.69 -31.92 -15.06
CA GLN A 469 8.03 -31.85 -13.63
C GLN A 469 7.07 -30.91 -12.88
N SER A 470 6.90 -29.67 -13.35
CA SER A 470 6.00 -28.69 -12.72
C SER A 470 4.54 -29.14 -12.67
N PHE A 471 4.11 -30.00 -13.61
CA PHE A 471 2.77 -30.60 -13.63
C PHE A 471 2.64 -31.68 -12.55
N LEU A 472 3.67 -32.52 -12.38
CA LEU A 472 3.72 -33.51 -11.30
C LEU A 472 3.77 -32.82 -9.92
N ASP A 473 4.58 -31.78 -9.75
CA ASP A 473 4.66 -30.98 -8.52
C ASP A 473 3.30 -30.36 -8.15
N LYS A 474 2.56 -29.82 -9.13
CA LYS A 474 1.21 -29.28 -8.91
C LYS A 474 0.22 -30.34 -8.44
N CYS A 475 0.36 -31.58 -8.92
CA CYS A 475 -0.52 -32.69 -8.53
C CYS A 475 -0.15 -33.29 -7.17
N SER A 476 1.13 -33.26 -6.77
CA SER A 476 1.64 -33.80 -5.50
C SER A 476 1.68 -32.77 -4.37
N ALA A 477 1.52 -31.49 -4.67
CA ALA A 477 1.45 -30.40 -3.68
C ALA A 477 0.26 -30.58 -2.70
N PRO A 478 0.45 -30.25 -1.40
CA PRO A 478 -0.65 -30.26 -0.44
C PRO A 478 -1.65 -29.16 -0.76
N LYS A 479 -2.90 -29.33 -0.32
CA LYS A 479 -3.96 -28.33 -0.52
C LYS A 479 -3.80 -27.24 0.52
N THR A 480 -3.57 -26.02 0.06
CA THR A 480 -3.35 -24.86 0.92
C THR A 480 -4.59 -23.97 0.96
N TRP A 481 -4.93 -23.44 2.14
CA TRP A 481 -5.92 -22.37 2.27
C TRP A 481 -5.61 -21.45 3.45
N ARG A 482 -6.08 -20.20 3.36
CA ARG A 482 -5.90 -19.19 4.40
C ARG A 482 -7.08 -19.19 5.36
N ARG A 483 -6.83 -19.24 6.66
CA ARG A 483 -7.85 -18.95 7.70
C ARG A 483 -8.15 -17.46 7.77
N PHE A 484 -9.28 -17.13 8.41
CA PHE A 484 -9.63 -15.77 8.83
C PHE A 484 -8.49 -15.09 9.63
N ASP A 485 -7.77 -15.87 10.46
CA ASP A 485 -6.61 -15.42 11.23
C ASP A 485 -5.34 -15.12 10.38
N GLY A 486 -5.45 -15.12 9.05
CA GLY A 486 -4.36 -14.85 8.11
C GLY A 486 -3.34 -15.98 7.91
N LYS A 487 -3.36 -17.03 8.76
CA LYS A 487 -2.48 -18.20 8.68
C LYS A 487 -2.87 -19.14 7.53
N ILE A 488 -1.86 -19.68 6.84
CA ILE A 488 -2.02 -20.71 5.80
C ILE A 488 -2.02 -22.08 6.50
N ILE A 489 -2.87 -23.00 6.04
CA ILE A 489 -2.92 -24.40 6.46
C ILE A 489 -2.73 -25.27 5.22
N ASP A 490 -1.82 -26.23 5.32
CA ASP A 490 -1.53 -27.23 4.29
C ASP A 490 -2.15 -28.57 4.70
N MET A 491 -2.80 -29.25 3.77
CA MET A 491 -3.42 -30.56 4.00
C MET A 491 -3.12 -31.52 2.85
N ASP A 492 -2.51 -32.65 3.20
CA ASP A 492 -2.42 -33.80 2.31
C ASP A 492 -3.73 -34.60 2.30
N THR A 493 -4.14 -35.03 1.11
CA THR A 493 -5.22 -36.00 0.91
C THR A 493 -4.61 -37.35 0.51
N GLN A 494 -5.40 -38.43 0.61
CA GLN A 494 -5.01 -39.73 0.03
C GLN A 494 -4.64 -39.61 -1.47
N PHE A 495 -5.26 -38.66 -2.17
CA PHE A 495 -5.00 -38.40 -3.59
C PHE A 495 -3.73 -37.59 -3.84
N THR A 496 -3.36 -36.59 -3.01
CA THR A 496 -2.06 -35.88 -3.15
C THR A 496 -0.90 -36.80 -2.76
N ILE A 497 -1.09 -37.67 -1.76
CA ILE A 497 -0.14 -38.73 -1.40
C ILE A 497 0.05 -39.69 -2.59
N ARG A 498 -1.04 -40.18 -3.20
CA ARG A 498 -0.96 -41.05 -4.38
C ARG A 498 -0.28 -40.36 -5.58
N ALA A 499 -0.56 -39.08 -5.82
CA ALA A 499 0.12 -38.31 -6.86
C ALA A 499 1.64 -38.19 -6.59
N ARG A 500 2.04 -38.06 -5.32
CA ARG A 500 3.44 -38.02 -4.88
C ARG A 500 4.15 -39.38 -5.04
N GLU A 501 3.47 -40.50 -4.76
CA GLU A 501 3.98 -41.85 -5.06
C GLU A 501 4.27 -42.02 -6.55
N LEU A 502 3.29 -41.65 -7.40
CA LEU A 502 3.42 -41.73 -8.86
C LEU A 502 4.53 -40.80 -9.40
N GLN A 503 4.68 -39.60 -8.84
CA GLN A 503 5.78 -38.69 -9.16
C GLN A 503 7.14 -39.30 -8.80
N ASN A 504 7.27 -39.89 -7.60
CA ASN A 504 8.52 -40.52 -7.18
C ASN A 504 8.92 -41.66 -8.13
N ILE A 505 7.97 -42.52 -8.52
CA ILE A 505 8.21 -43.59 -9.50
C ILE A 505 8.62 -43.02 -10.85
N TYR A 506 7.98 -41.94 -11.33
CA TYR A 506 8.35 -41.28 -12.58
C TYR A 506 9.79 -40.73 -12.54
N ASN A 507 10.15 -40.08 -11.43
CA ASN A 507 11.51 -39.56 -11.22
C ASN A 507 12.54 -40.70 -11.22
N CYS A 508 12.27 -41.81 -10.52
CA CYS A 508 13.11 -43.00 -10.53
C CYS A 508 13.29 -43.62 -11.93
N ILE A 509 12.24 -43.61 -12.77
CA ILE A 509 12.33 -44.11 -14.16
C ILE A 509 13.26 -43.25 -15.02
N MET A 510 13.34 -41.95 -14.76
CA MET A 510 14.12 -40.97 -15.52
C MET A 510 15.59 -40.85 -15.11
N LEU A 511 16.01 -41.49 -14.01
CA LEU A 511 17.41 -41.52 -13.60
C LEU A 511 18.27 -42.25 -14.65
N LYS A 512 19.30 -41.57 -15.17
CA LYS A 512 20.15 -42.06 -16.27
C LYS A 512 21.29 -42.99 -15.79
N ASN A 513 21.82 -42.73 -14.59
CA ASN A 513 23.01 -43.39 -14.04
C ASN A 513 22.62 -44.32 -12.87
N VAL A 514 21.88 -45.38 -13.18
CA VAL A 514 21.35 -46.35 -12.21
C VAL A 514 22.01 -47.71 -12.46
N SER A 515 22.36 -48.45 -11.41
CA SER A 515 22.87 -49.82 -11.56
C SER A 515 21.82 -50.76 -12.13
N GLN A 516 22.23 -51.96 -12.57
CA GLN A 516 21.28 -52.93 -13.13
C GLN A 516 20.25 -53.38 -12.09
N ASP A 517 20.69 -53.64 -10.86
CA ASP A 517 19.82 -54.12 -9.77
C ASP A 517 18.83 -53.04 -9.31
N GLU A 518 19.29 -51.82 -9.05
CA GLU A 518 18.40 -50.68 -8.73
C GLU A 518 17.39 -50.41 -9.86
N ARG A 519 17.80 -50.58 -11.13
CA ARG A 519 16.88 -50.42 -12.27
C ARG A 519 15.83 -51.54 -12.30
N LEU A 520 16.20 -52.78 -11.96
CA LEU A 520 15.24 -53.88 -11.82
C LEU A 520 14.23 -53.61 -10.69
N ASP A 521 14.67 -53.07 -9.56
CA ASP A 521 13.77 -52.69 -8.45
C ASP A 521 12.80 -51.57 -8.83
N VAL A 522 13.26 -50.54 -9.57
CA VAL A 522 12.39 -49.49 -10.11
C VAL A 522 11.37 -50.07 -11.10
N LEU A 523 11.80 -50.97 -12.01
CA LEU A 523 10.91 -51.63 -12.96
C LEU A 523 9.90 -52.56 -12.27
N LEU A 524 10.29 -53.24 -11.18
CA LEU A 524 9.41 -54.07 -10.36
C LEU A 524 8.36 -53.22 -9.63
N THR A 525 8.77 -52.08 -9.08
CA THR A 525 7.88 -51.11 -8.42
C THR A 525 6.86 -50.53 -9.41
N LEU A 526 7.32 -50.16 -10.60
CA LEU A 526 6.45 -49.74 -11.70
C LEU A 526 5.50 -50.88 -12.13
N LYS A 527 5.99 -52.12 -12.26
CA LYS A 527 5.19 -53.29 -12.62
C LYS A 527 4.10 -53.59 -11.60
N HIS A 528 4.35 -53.36 -10.32
CA HIS A 528 3.33 -53.52 -9.26
C HIS A 528 2.27 -52.41 -9.30
N THR A 529 2.66 -51.13 -9.41
CA THR A 529 1.69 -50.03 -9.42
C THR A 529 0.82 -49.98 -10.69
N VAL A 530 1.35 -50.40 -11.83
CA VAL A 530 0.61 -50.49 -13.11
C VAL A 530 -0.35 -51.69 -13.16
N LYS A 531 -0.08 -52.75 -12.40
CA LYS A 531 -0.95 -53.94 -12.28
C LYS A 531 -2.26 -53.69 -11.50
N GLU A 532 -2.39 -52.57 -10.81
CA GLU A 532 -3.62 -52.22 -10.08
C GLU A 532 -4.84 -52.03 -11.01
N HIS A 533 -4.60 -51.77 -12.31
CA HIS A 533 -5.65 -51.55 -13.30
C HIS A 533 -5.37 -52.30 -14.61
N GLU A 534 -6.33 -53.11 -15.07
CA GLU A 534 -6.23 -53.82 -16.35
C GLU A 534 -6.82 -52.97 -17.49
N CYS A 535 -5.96 -52.41 -18.34
CA CYS A 535 -6.36 -51.74 -19.57
C CYS A 535 -5.26 -51.84 -20.64
N LYS A 536 -5.57 -51.47 -21.88
CA LYS A 536 -4.60 -51.53 -22.99
C LYS A 536 -3.31 -50.75 -22.71
N LEU A 537 -3.41 -49.58 -22.08
CA LEU A 537 -2.24 -48.76 -21.72
C LEU A 537 -1.34 -49.47 -20.71
N THR A 538 -1.92 -50.12 -19.68
CA THR A 538 -1.15 -50.84 -18.68
C THR A 538 -0.52 -52.11 -19.27
N GLN A 539 -1.22 -52.81 -20.17
CA GLN A 539 -0.65 -53.93 -20.93
C GLN A 539 0.57 -53.52 -21.78
N GLU A 540 0.47 -52.44 -22.56
CA GLU A 540 1.59 -51.92 -23.35
C GLU A 540 2.80 -51.51 -22.48
N ILE A 541 2.56 -50.96 -21.28
CA ILE A 541 3.62 -50.65 -20.31
C ILE A 541 4.27 -51.95 -19.79
N LEU A 542 3.48 -52.95 -19.40
CA LEU A 542 3.97 -54.24 -18.88
C LEU A 542 4.82 -55.00 -19.91
N GLU A 543 4.38 -55.07 -21.17
CA GLU A 543 5.15 -55.68 -22.26
C GLU A 543 6.50 -54.99 -22.50
N LEU A 544 6.55 -53.66 -22.39
CA LEU A 544 7.80 -52.91 -22.54
C LEU A 544 8.73 -53.06 -21.33
N ILE A 545 8.20 -53.15 -20.11
CA ILE A 545 8.99 -53.46 -18.91
C ILE A 545 9.64 -54.83 -19.05
N ASP A 546 8.85 -55.85 -19.39
CA ASP A 546 9.37 -57.22 -19.51
C ASP A 546 10.39 -57.33 -20.65
N ARG A 547 10.21 -56.55 -21.73
CA ARG A 547 11.21 -56.38 -22.78
C ARG A 547 12.47 -55.62 -22.33
N GLU A 548 12.38 -54.62 -21.42
CA GLU A 548 13.58 -53.98 -20.85
C GLU A 548 14.38 -54.98 -20.03
N VAL A 549 13.71 -55.72 -19.15
CA VAL A 549 14.32 -56.77 -18.32
C VAL A 549 14.99 -57.82 -19.19
N ASP A 550 14.30 -58.37 -20.19
CA ASP A 550 14.84 -59.38 -21.11
C ASP A 550 16.11 -58.91 -21.84
N LEU A 551 16.16 -57.64 -22.26
CA LEU A 551 17.32 -57.09 -22.96
C LEU A 551 18.47 -56.75 -22.00
N MET A 552 18.17 -56.29 -20.78
CA MET A 552 19.16 -56.09 -19.72
C MET A 552 19.81 -57.42 -19.30
N MET A 553 19.02 -58.47 -19.06
CA MET A 553 19.52 -59.80 -18.70
C MET A 553 20.36 -60.46 -19.82
N ARG A 554 20.20 -60.01 -21.07
CA ARG A 554 21.04 -60.41 -22.22
C ARG A 554 22.30 -59.55 -22.40
N GLY A 555 22.57 -58.60 -21.50
CA GLY A 555 23.77 -57.76 -21.52
C GLY A 555 23.74 -56.62 -22.56
N VAL A 556 22.57 -56.17 -23.00
CA VAL A 556 22.47 -55.05 -23.95
C VAL A 556 22.92 -53.73 -23.29
N LYS A 557 23.84 -53.01 -23.95
CA LYS A 557 24.36 -51.70 -23.48
C LYS A 557 23.23 -50.69 -23.25
N HIS A 558 23.32 -49.92 -22.16
CA HIS A 558 22.28 -48.97 -21.73
C HIS A 558 21.92 -47.91 -22.78
N GLN A 559 22.88 -47.42 -23.58
CA GLN A 559 22.65 -46.47 -24.68
C GLN A 559 21.61 -46.99 -25.70
N ASN A 560 21.62 -48.30 -25.99
CA ASN A 560 20.70 -48.93 -26.94
C ASN A 560 19.28 -49.08 -26.37
N LEU A 561 19.10 -48.91 -25.06
CA LEU A 561 17.81 -49.00 -24.38
C LEU A 561 17.13 -47.63 -24.23
N GLU A 562 17.78 -46.51 -24.54
CA GLU A 562 17.25 -45.16 -24.35
C GLU A 562 15.87 -44.94 -24.99
N GLY A 563 15.67 -45.39 -26.23
CA GLY A 563 14.38 -45.24 -26.92
C GLY A 563 13.25 -46.04 -26.25
N LEU A 564 13.58 -47.22 -25.70
CA LEU A 564 12.63 -48.06 -24.97
C LEU A 564 12.30 -47.46 -23.59
N ARG A 565 13.32 -46.96 -22.87
CA ARG A 565 13.17 -46.25 -21.59
C ARG A 565 12.32 -44.98 -21.74
N LYS A 566 12.60 -44.16 -22.76
CA LYS A 566 11.81 -42.96 -23.13
C LYS A 566 10.35 -43.33 -23.43
N ARG A 567 10.10 -44.45 -24.15
CA ARG A 567 8.73 -44.94 -24.41
C ARG A 567 8.02 -45.38 -23.13
N ILE A 568 8.66 -46.16 -22.26
CA ILE A 568 8.09 -46.56 -20.95
C ILE A 568 7.72 -45.31 -20.13
N ALA A 569 8.64 -44.35 -20.00
CA ALA A 569 8.41 -43.14 -19.22
C ALA A 569 7.29 -42.27 -19.81
N THR A 570 7.18 -42.20 -21.14
CA THR A 570 6.11 -41.45 -21.83
C THR A 570 4.74 -42.10 -21.62
N LEU A 571 4.64 -43.42 -21.71
CA LEU A 571 3.40 -44.17 -21.46
C LEU A 571 3.01 -44.12 -19.98
N PHE A 572 3.98 -44.21 -19.06
CA PHE A 572 3.74 -44.03 -17.64
C PHE A 572 3.28 -42.60 -17.32
N PHE A 573 3.83 -41.57 -17.98
CA PHE A 573 3.30 -40.21 -17.85
C PHE A 573 1.86 -40.07 -18.37
N HIS A 574 1.50 -40.78 -19.44
CA HIS A 574 0.11 -40.85 -19.90
C HIS A 574 -0.82 -41.55 -18.90
N TYR A 575 -0.32 -42.61 -18.23
CA TYR A 575 -0.99 -43.27 -17.11
C TYR A 575 -1.21 -42.27 -15.96
N ILE A 576 -0.18 -41.54 -15.51
CA ILE A 576 -0.31 -40.49 -14.48
C ILE A 576 -1.33 -39.41 -14.91
N LYS A 577 -1.34 -39.02 -16.18
CA LYS A 577 -2.29 -38.01 -16.71
C LYS A 577 -3.75 -38.46 -16.77
N THR A 578 -4.05 -39.74 -16.54
CA THR A 578 -5.41 -40.27 -16.65
C THR A 578 -6.14 -40.14 -15.29
N PRO A 579 -7.27 -39.40 -15.19
CA PRO A 579 -7.95 -39.16 -13.91
C PRO A 579 -8.42 -40.40 -13.16
N LEU A 580 -8.58 -41.54 -13.85
CA LEU A 580 -8.92 -42.83 -13.24
C LEU A 580 -7.79 -43.37 -12.35
N PHE A 581 -6.52 -43.06 -12.68
CA PHE A 581 -5.33 -43.57 -11.99
C PHE A 581 -4.71 -42.50 -11.07
N ASN A 582 -4.87 -41.21 -11.41
CA ASN A 582 -4.51 -40.09 -10.55
C ASN A 582 -5.67 -39.07 -10.44
N PRO A 583 -6.49 -39.13 -9.39
CA PRO A 583 -7.67 -38.27 -9.27
C PRO A 583 -7.38 -36.77 -9.05
N GLU A 584 -6.22 -36.34 -8.53
CA GLU A 584 -5.93 -34.89 -8.43
C GLU A 584 -5.71 -34.25 -9.82
N VAL A 585 -5.28 -35.02 -10.83
CA VAL A 585 -5.07 -34.51 -12.19
C VAL A 585 -6.34 -33.91 -12.79
N ALA A 586 -7.53 -34.39 -12.41
CA ALA A 586 -8.81 -33.84 -12.87
C ALA A 586 -8.95 -32.32 -12.66
N ARG A 587 -8.24 -31.75 -11.67
CA ARG A 587 -8.22 -30.30 -11.37
C ARG A 587 -7.31 -29.49 -12.30
N HIS A 588 -6.30 -30.13 -12.87
CA HIS A 588 -5.24 -29.49 -13.66
C HIS A 588 -5.37 -29.76 -15.17
N LEU A 589 -6.34 -30.57 -15.59
CA LEU A 589 -6.68 -30.74 -17.00
C LEU A 589 -7.39 -29.49 -17.56
N LYS A 590 -6.83 -28.91 -18.63
CA LYS A 590 -7.40 -27.75 -19.35
C LYS A 590 -8.75 -28.06 -20.04
N VAL A 591 -9.09 -29.32 -20.22
CA VAL A 591 -10.30 -29.78 -20.90
C VAL A 591 -11.34 -30.19 -19.85
N PRO A 592 -12.49 -29.50 -19.74
CA PRO A 592 -13.60 -29.93 -18.90
C PRO A 592 -14.08 -31.32 -19.31
N GLN A 593 -14.41 -32.17 -18.33
CA GLN A 593 -14.88 -33.54 -18.59
C GLN A 593 -16.28 -33.59 -19.23
N ASP A 594 -17.07 -32.51 -19.14
CA ASP A 594 -18.39 -32.38 -19.76
C ASP A 594 -18.31 -31.91 -21.23
N PRO A 595 -18.70 -32.74 -22.23
CA PRO A 595 -18.67 -32.34 -23.64
C PRO A 595 -19.57 -31.12 -23.94
N LEU A 596 -20.70 -30.99 -23.22
CA LEU A 596 -21.68 -29.93 -23.44
C LEU A 596 -21.19 -28.53 -23.04
N LYS A 597 -20.18 -28.43 -22.15
CA LYS A 597 -19.53 -27.15 -21.82
C LYS A 597 -18.54 -26.72 -22.91
N PHE A 598 -18.05 -27.66 -23.70
CA PHE A 598 -17.04 -27.43 -24.73
C PHE A 598 -17.58 -26.59 -25.91
N TYR A 599 -18.77 -26.94 -26.43
CA TYR A 599 -19.32 -26.34 -27.65
C TYR A 599 -19.64 -24.83 -27.59
N LYS A 600 -19.69 -24.21 -26.40
CA LYS A 600 -20.08 -22.79 -26.25
C LYS A 600 -18.92 -21.78 -26.36
N LYS A 601 -17.66 -22.21 -26.32
CA LYS A 601 -16.48 -21.31 -26.27
C LYS A 601 -15.40 -21.67 -27.32
N ILE A 602 -15.80 -22.14 -28.50
CA ILE A 602 -14.88 -22.58 -29.57
C ILE A 602 -15.06 -21.71 -30.83
N TYR A 603 -13.96 -21.25 -31.40
CA TYR A 603 -13.90 -20.44 -32.61
C TYR A 603 -13.01 -21.10 -33.67
N PHE A 604 -13.28 -20.79 -34.94
CA PHE A 604 -12.54 -21.33 -36.08
C PHE A 604 -11.45 -20.35 -36.54
N CYS A 605 -10.19 -20.78 -36.51
CA CYS A 605 -9.09 -19.99 -37.07
C CYS A 605 -8.99 -20.22 -38.58
N HIS A 606 -9.05 -19.14 -39.36
CA HIS A 606 -9.03 -19.20 -40.83
C HIS A 606 -7.64 -19.55 -41.38
N SER A 607 -6.57 -19.31 -40.62
CA SER A 607 -5.19 -19.57 -41.04
C SER A 607 -4.75 -21.02 -40.82
N CYS A 608 -4.97 -21.59 -39.64
CA CYS A 608 -4.61 -22.99 -39.35
C CYS A 608 -5.76 -23.98 -39.54
N GLN A 609 -6.97 -23.50 -39.84
CA GLN A 609 -8.18 -24.32 -40.03
C GLN A 609 -8.56 -25.19 -38.82
N LEU A 610 -8.07 -24.84 -37.63
CA LEU A 610 -8.37 -25.53 -36.38
C LEU A 610 -9.49 -24.81 -35.60
N TYR A 611 -10.32 -25.64 -34.96
CA TYR A 611 -11.25 -25.22 -33.92
C TYR A 611 -10.51 -25.11 -32.60
N LEU A 612 -10.45 -23.90 -32.05
CA LEU A 612 -9.67 -23.57 -30.84
C LEU A 612 -10.57 -22.88 -29.80
N PRO A 613 -10.27 -23.00 -28.49
CA PRO A 613 -11.04 -22.31 -27.46
C PRO A 613 -10.83 -20.79 -27.54
N SER A 614 -11.78 -20.01 -27.03
CA SER A 614 -11.78 -18.54 -27.02
C SER A 614 -10.49 -17.92 -26.47
N THR A 615 -9.84 -18.59 -25.50
CA THR A 615 -8.58 -18.17 -24.88
C THR A 615 -7.39 -18.11 -25.83
N GLU A 616 -7.40 -18.89 -26.92
CA GLU A 616 -6.33 -18.95 -27.93
C GLU A 616 -6.44 -17.84 -28.98
N PHE A 617 -7.43 -16.96 -28.88
CA PHE A 617 -7.62 -15.81 -29.75
C PHE A 617 -7.34 -14.50 -28.99
N PRO A 618 -6.84 -13.45 -29.65
CA PRO A 618 -6.87 -12.12 -29.09
C PRO A 618 -8.32 -11.61 -29.05
N VAL A 619 -8.67 -10.88 -27.99
CA VAL A 619 -9.93 -10.13 -27.93
C VAL A 619 -9.56 -8.68 -28.24
N SER A 620 -9.59 -8.32 -29.53
CA SER A 620 -9.27 -6.95 -29.93
C SER A 620 -10.38 -6.01 -29.48
N SER A 621 -10.03 -4.88 -28.87
CA SER A 621 -10.98 -3.84 -28.44
C SER A 621 -11.77 -3.16 -29.58
N THR A 622 -11.52 -3.54 -30.83
CA THR A 622 -12.03 -2.89 -32.04
C THR A 622 -12.61 -3.85 -33.10
N SER A 623 -12.47 -5.17 -32.94
CA SER A 623 -12.88 -6.13 -33.99
C SER A 623 -14.08 -6.97 -33.58
N HIS A 624 -15.17 -6.86 -34.35
CA HIS A 624 -16.39 -7.66 -34.14
C HIS A 624 -16.26 -9.14 -34.56
N ARG A 625 -15.11 -9.55 -35.10
CA ARG A 625 -14.90 -10.88 -35.68
C ARG A 625 -13.48 -11.37 -35.44
N ILE A 626 -13.41 -12.53 -34.79
CA ILE A 626 -12.20 -13.26 -34.50
C ILE A 626 -11.86 -14.15 -35.70
N TYR A 627 -10.78 -13.84 -36.43
CA TYR A 627 -10.38 -14.58 -37.64
C TYR A 627 -9.14 -15.48 -37.46
N HIS A 628 -8.19 -15.06 -36.62
CA HIS A 628 -6.86 -15.69 -36.49
C HIS A 628 -6.51 -15.92 -35.01
N CYS A 629 -6.00 -17.10 -34.67
CA CYS A 629 -5.52 -17.40 -33.32
C CYS A 629 -4.16 -16.76 -33.03
N ARG A 630 -3.82 -16.61 -31.75
CA ARG A 630 -2.56 -16.01 -31.28
C ARG A 630 -1.34 -16.67 -31.91
N GLN A 631 -1.32 -18.00 -32.01
CA GLN A 631 -0.21 -18.72 -32.64
C GLN A 631 -0.02 -18.36 -34.12
N CYS A 632 -1.10 -18.19 -34.89
CA CYS A 632 -0.99 -17.75 -36.29
C CYS A 632 -0.55 -16.28 -36.40
N ILE A 633 -0.99 -15.41 -35.50
CA ILE A 633 -0.58 -13.99 -35.47
C ILE A 633 0.91 -13.88 -35.13
N ASN A 634 1.39 -14.62 -34.13
CA ASN A 634 2.80 -14.65 -33.78
C ASN A 634 3.66 -15.20 -34.93
N LEU A 635 3.21 -16.24 -35.63
CA LEU A 635 3.91 -16.77 -36.81
C LEU A 635 3.92 -15.77 -37.99
N ASP A 636 2.84 -15.00 -38.19
CA ASP A 636 2.79 -13.94 -39.22
C ASP A 636 3.74 -12.78 -38.85
N ASN A 637 3.86 -12.43 -37.55
CA ASN A 637 4.88 -11.49 -37.08
C ASN A 637 6.30 -12.03 -37.27
N GLU A 638 6.62 -13.24 -36.78
CA GLU A 638 7.94 -13.89 -36.92
C GLU A 638 8.40 -13.97 -38.40
N SER A 639 7.46 -14.13 -39.34
CA SER A 639 7.75 -14.26 -40.77
C SER A 639 7.76 -12.95 -41.58
N ARG A 640 7.02 -11.91 -41.17
CA ARG A 640 6.90 -10.66 -41.97
C ARG A 640 7.52 -9.40 -41.36
N LYS A 641 7.40 -9.24 -40.05
CA LYS A 641 7.57 -7.95 -39.35
C LYS A 641 8.66 -8.01 -38.29
N ARG A 642 8.77 -9.15 -37.60
CA ARG A 642 9.71 -9.42 -36.50
C ARG A 642 9.70 -8.31 -35.44
N GLU A 643 8.53 -7.73 -35.18
CA GLU A 643 8.32 -6.71 -34.14
C GLU A 643 8.44 -7.37 -32.76
N SER A 644 9.25 -6.79 -31.85
CA SER A 644 9.32 -7.25 -30.47
C SER A 644 8.25 -6.60 -29.60
N TYR A 645 7.22 -7.36 -29.22
CA TYR A 645 6.16 -6.85 -28.34
C TYR A 645 6.57 -6.74 -26.86
N LEU A 646 7.80 -7.15 -26.52
CA LEU A 646 8.34 -7.13 -25.15
C LEU A 646 8.22 -5.77 -24.46
N LYS A 647 8.56 -4.67 -25.14
CA LYS A 647 8.53 -3.31 -24.56
C LYS A 647 7.09 -2.93 -24.19
N TYR A 648 6.13 -3.23 -25.05
CA TYR A 648 4.70 -3.01 -24.79
C TYR A 648 4.14 -3.94 -23.72
N LYS A 649 4.61 -5.19 -23.64
CA LYS A 649 4.26 -6.14 -22.57
C LYS A 649 4.73 -5.65 -21.20
N CYS A 650 5.95 -5.14 -21.10
CA CYS A 650 6.48 -4.53 -19.88
C CYS A 650 5.68 -3.28 -19.48
N LEU A 651 5.30 -2.42 -20.44
CA LEU A 651 4.47 -1.25 -20.19
C LEU A 651 3.07 -1.63 -19.67
N LEU A 652 2.44 -2.62 -20.28
CA LEU A 652 1.13 -3.15 -19.86
C LEU A 652 1.20 -3.80 -18.46
N GLN A 653 2.26 -4.55 -18.16
CA GLN A 653 2.47 -5.13 -16.83
C GLN A 653 2.63 -4.04 -15.75
N ARG A 654 3.38 -2.98 -16.03
CA ARG A 654 3.50 -1.83 -15.10
C ARG A 654 2.16 -1.16 -14.87
N LEU A 655 1.36 -0.97 -15.92
CA LEU A 655 0.00 -0.44 -15.83
C LEU A 655 -0.87 -1.32 -14.94
N TYR A 656 -0.90 -2.64 -15.16
CA TYR A 656 -1.65 -3.59 -14.32
C TYR A 656 -1.24 -3.54 -12.85
N CYS A 657 0.06 -3.52 -12.55
CA CYS A 657 0.52 -3.39 -11.16
C CYS A 657 0.09 -2.03 -10.56
N SER A 658 0.30 -0.93 -11.29
CA SER A 658 -0.04 0.40 -10.82
C SER A 658 -1.55 0.60 -10.59
N GLU A 659 -2.40 -0.08 -11.36
CA GLU A 659 -3.86 -0.05 -11.18
C GLU A 659 -4.34 -1.05 -10.12
N ALA A 660 -3.66 -2.19 -9.93
CA ALA A 660 -3.97 -3.14 -8.87
C ALA A 660 -3.71 -2.59 -7.46
N ASP A 661 -2.82 -1.59 -7.33
CA ASP A 661 -2.58 -0.83 -6.10
C ASP A 661 -3.72 0.16 -5.78
N TYR A 662 -4.63 0.47 -6.71
CA TYR A 662 -5.85 1.25 -6.44
C TYR A 662 -7.02 0.31 -6.11
N GLU A 663 -7.52 0.38 -4.88
CA GLU A 663 -8.72 -0.36 -4.43
C GLU A 663 -10.06 0.22 -4.97
N ASP A 664 -9.99 1.03 -6.04
CA ASP A 664 -11.13 1.74 -6.65
C ASP A 664 -12.04 0.83 -7.50
N GLY A 665 -11.63 -0.42 -7.73
CA GLY A 665 -12.38 -1.37 -8.54
C GLY A 665 -12.22 -1.20 -10.05
N SER A 666 -11.17 -0.54 -10.55
CA SER A 666 -10.99 -0.29 -11.99
C SER A 666 -10.93 -1.59 -12.82
N GLU A 667 -11.71 -1.65 -13.89
CA GLU A 667 -11.83 -2.83 -14.78
C GLU A 667 -11.26 -2.56 -16.18
N ILE A 668 -11.40 -1.33 -16.67
CA ILE A 668 -10.98 -0.93 -18.02
C ILE A 668 -9.48 -1.16 -18.24
N ALA A 669 -8.65 -1.00 -17.20
CA ALA A 669 -7.23 -1.31 -17.25
C ALA A 669 -6.95 -2.76 -17.66
N PHE A 670 -7.61 -3.73 -17.02
CA PHE A 670 -7.36 -5.17 -17.20
C PHE A 670 -8.00 -5.76 -18.47
N LEU A 671 -8.89 -5.00 -19.13
CA LEU A 671 -9.48 -5.34 -20.42
C LEU A 671 -8.51 -5.21 -21.60
N ILE A 672 -7.54 -4.29 -21.49
CA ILE A 672 -6.68 -3.89 -22.61
C ILE A 672 -5.64 -4.94 -22.94
N GLN A 673 -5.51 -5.27 -24.24
CA GLN A 673 -4.54 -6.25 -24.70
C GLN A 673 -3.25 -5.61 -25.24
N LEU A 674 -2.28 -6.46 -25.55
CA LEU A 674 -0.95 -6.08 -26.03
C LEU A 674 -1.00 -5.16 -27.27
N GLN A 675 -1.86 -5.49 -28.23
CA GLN A 675 -2.06 -4.73 -29.46
C GLN A 675 -2.73 -3.36 -29.20
N ASP A 676 -3.61 -3.30 -28.20
CA ASP A 676 -4.30 -2.06 -27.82
C ASP A 676 -3.30 -1.08 -27.16
N ILE A 677 -2.39 -1.56 -26.31
CA ILE A 677 -1.27 -0.75 -25.81
C ILE A 677 -0.35 -0.29 -26.94
N GLN A 678 0.06 -1.19 -27.84
CA GLN A 678 0.91 -0.83 -28.98
C GLN A 678 0.28 0.31 -29.80
N TYR A 679 -1.00 0.20 -30.14
CA TYR A 679 -1.73 1.26 -30.85
C TYR A 679 -1.77 2.56 -30.06
N LEU A 680 -2.03 2.49 -28.75
CA LEU A 680 -2.06 3.65 -27.86
C LEU A 680 -0.68 4.34 -27.79
N THR A 681 0.42 3.59 -27.65
CA THR A 681 1.77 4.16 -27.65
C THR A 681 2.15 4.74 -29.01
N GLU A 682 2.02 3.98 -30.10
CA GLU A 682 2.56 4.35 -31.42
C GLU A 682 1.71 5.43 -32.09
N ASN A 683 0.39 5.25 -32.16
CA ASN A 683 -0.47 6.09 -32.98
C ASN A 683 -1.09 7.28 -32.21
N ILE A 684 -1.35 7.14 -30.91
CA ILE A 684 -1.94 8.23 -30.10
C ILE A 684 -0.83 9.01 -29.38
N TRP A 685 0.17 8.33 -28.80
CA TRP A 685 1.26 8.97 -28.07
C TRP A 685 2.56 9.21 -28.86
N ALA A 686 2.70 8.65 -30.08
CA ALA A 686 3.90 8.77 -30.93
C ALA A 686 5.20 8.22 -30.28
N SER A 687 5.05 7.20 -29.41
CA SER A 687 6.12 6.53 -28.66
C SER A 687 7.05 7.49 -27.91
N GLN A 688 6.49 8.59 -27.39
CA GLN A 688 7.23 9.66 -26.70
C GLN A 688 6.50 10.11 -25.43
N SER A 689 7.26 10.46 -24.39
CA SER A 689 6.69 11.18 -23.23
C SER A 689 6.13 12.54 -23.66
N VAL A 690 4.97 12.94 -23.14
CA VAL A 690 4.32 14.21 -23.56
C VAL A 690 5.07 15.46 -23.09
N LEU A 691 5.88 15.35 -22.03
CA LEU A 691 6.61 16.47 -21.42
C LEU A 691 8.05 16.60 -21.95
N SER A 692 8.91 15.59 -21.75
CA SER A 692 10.31 15.63 -22.17
C SER A 692 10.60 15.12 -23.60
N ALA A 693 9.57 14.70 -24.36
CA ALA A 693 9.72 14.03 -25.67
C ALA A 693 10.68 12.81 -25.68
N TRP A 694 10.89 12.17 -24.52
CA TRP A 694 11.74 11.00 -24.34
C TRP A 694 11.18 9.78 -25.07
N LYS A 695 12.04 9.09 -25.84
CA LYS A 695 11.65 8.01 -26.77
C LYS A 695 11.83 6.58 -26.23
N ASP A 696 12.57 6.40 -25.13
CA ASP A 696 12.83 5.05 -24.62
C ASP A 696 11.61 4.49 -23.88
N LEU A 697 10.89 3.59 -24.56
CA LEU A 697 9.75 2.84 -24.03
C LEU A 697 10.05 2.13 -22.70
N ASN A 698 11.31 1.80 -22.39
CA ASN A 698 11.68 1.15 -21.13
C ASN A 698 11.57 2.09 -19.92
N ASP A 699 11.67 3.41 -20.10
CA ASP A 699 11.51 4.40 -19.02
C ASP A 699 10.13 5.07 -19.02
N LEU A 700 9.29 4.78 -20.02
CA LEU A 700 7.91 5.27 -20.09
C LEU A 700 6.95 4.43 -19.23
N VAL A 701 5.91 5.11 -18.75
CA VAL A 701 4.81 4.60 -17.92
C VAL A 701 3.51 5.28 -18.36
N MET A 702 2.42 4.52 -18.43
CA MET A 702 1.08 5.10 -18.60
C MET A 702 0.46 5.34 -17.24
N VAL A 703 0.04 6.58 -16.98
CA VAL A 703 -0.53 7.01 -15.69
C VAL A 703 -1.92 7.60 -15.92
N ARG A 704 -2.79 7.57 -14.89
CA ARG A 704 -4.07 8.29 -14.88
C ARG A 704 -3.83 9.78 -15.10
N TRP A 705 -4.55 10.39 -16.06
CA TRP A 705 -4.50 11.83 -16.30
C TRP A 705 -5.28 12.60 -15.22
N ASP A 706 -6.51 12.19 -14.93
CA ASP A 706 -7.23 12.56 -13.72
C ASP A 706 -7.16 11.41 -12.71
N LYS A 707 -6.58 11.70 -11.55
CA LYS A 707 -6.42 10.74 -10.44
C LYS A 707 -7.76 10.29 -9.85
N SER A 708 -8.78 11.13 -9.93
CA SER A 708 -10.12 10.87 -9.37
C SER A 708 -10.98 9.94 -10.25
N VAL A 709 -10.58 9.71 -11.49
CA VAL A 709 -11.27 8.86 -12.46
C VAL A 709 -10.43 7.61 -12.71
N GLU A 710 -11.08 6.47 -12.94
CA GLU A 710 -10.38 5.23 -13.28
C GLU A 710 -9.48 5.38 -14.52
N TRP A 711 -8.45 4.53 -14.60
CA TRP A 711 -7.60 4.52 -15.78
C TRP A 711 -8.37 4.01 -17.01
N SER A 712 -8.24 4.72 -18.12
CA SER A 712 -8.82 4.35 -19.42
C SER A 712 -8.01 5.00 -20.56
N PRO A 713 -8.15 4.55 -21.82
CA PRO A 713 -7.44 5.16 -22.95
C PRO A 713 -7.71 6.67 -23.14
N TRP A 714 -8.85 7.15 -22.67
CA TRP A 714 -9.26 8.56 -22.67
C TRP A 714 -9.07 9.25 -21.31
N ASN A 715 -8.42 8.60 -20.34
CA ASN A 715 -7.93 9.15 -19.08
C ASN A 715 -6.47 8.74 -18.80
N CYS A 716 -5.65 8.56 -19.84
CA CYS A 716 -4.24 8.17 -19.70
C CYS A 716 -3.28 9.29 -20.14
N ILE A 717 -2.06 9.27 -19.63
CA ILE A 717 -0.94 10.06 -20.16
C ILE A 717 0.33 9.19 -20.19
N LEU A 718 1.13 9.31 -21.26
CA LEU A 718 2.42 8.62 -21.41
C LEU A 718 3.55 9.53 -20.93
N LEU A 719 4.19 9.17 -19.82
CA LEU A 719 5.21 9.96 -19.13
C LEU A 719 6.43 9.08 -18.81
N THR A 720 7.57 9.68 -18.48
CA THR A 720 8.67 8.91 -17.82
C THR A 720 8.27 8.49 -16.40
N LYS A 721 8.97 7.51 -15.80
CA LYS A 721 8.78 7.10 -14.39
C LYS A 721 8.73 8.32 -13.43
N ASP A 722 9.68 9.24 -13.58
CA ASP A 722 9.82 10.43 -12.72
C ASP A 722 8.72 11.46 -12.97
N GLU A 723 8.38 11.71 -14.25
CA GLU A 723 7.26 12.55 -14.66
C GLU A 723 5.93 12.00 -14.14
N GLY A 724 5.71 10.69 -14.19
CA GLY A 724 4.53 10.03 -13.61
C GLY A 724 4.45 10.21 -12.08
N ALA A 725 5.58 10.02 -11.39
CA ALA A 725 5.67 10.20 -9.94
C ALA A 725 5.50 11.67 -9.48
N THR A 726 5.80 12.63 -10.36
CA THR A 726 5.55 14.06 -10.10
C THR A 726 4.11 14.46 -10.46
N HIS A 727 3.59 13.98 -11.58
CA HIS A 727 2.19 14.15 -11.98
C HIS A 727 1.21 13.67 -10.88
N LEU A 728 1.45 12.49 -10.30
CA LEU A 728 0.61 11.93 -9.22
C LEU A 728 0.65 12.71 -7.89
N LYS A 729 1.59 13.67 -7.73
CA LYS A 729 1.69 14.58 -6.58
C LYS A 729 0.98 15.92 -6.80
N LEU A 730 0.52 16.21 -8.02
CA LEU A 730 -0.26 17.42 -8.31
C LEU A 730 -1.62 17.35 -7.61
N LYS A 731 -2.09 18.50 -7.11
CA LYS A 731 -3.41 18.61 -6.43
C LYS A 731 -4.55 18.75 -7.42
N SER A 732 -4.33 19.50 -8.50
CA SER A 732 -5.26 19.70 -9.59
C SER A 732 -4.49 19.82 -10.91
N ILE A 733 -5.11 19.37 -12.00
CA ILE A 733 -4.52 19.40 -13.35
C ILE A 733 -4.47 20.85 -13.87
N GLU A 734 -5.49 21.64 -13.53
CA GLU A 734 -5.68 23.01 -14.02
C GLU A 734 -4.70 24.02 -13.40
N GLU A 735 -4.20 23.78 -12.19
CA GLU A 735 -3.08 24.53 -11.60
C GLU A 735 -1.71 24.03 -12.10
N GLY A 736 -1.61 22.75 -12.48
CA GLY A 736 -0.35 22.10 -12.84
C GLY A 736 0.08 22.23 -14.30
N TYR A 737 -0.87 22.41 -15.24
CA TYR A 737 -0.61 22.40 -16.67
C TYR A 737 -1.24 23.58 -17.42
N GLU A 738 -0.56 24.05 -18.46
CA GLU A 738 -1.05 25.14 -19.31
C GLU A 738 -2.33 24.73 -20.10
N PRO A 739 -3.34 25.62 -20.26
CA PRO A 739 -4.57 25.31 -20.99
C PRO A 739 -4.37 24.78 -22.42
N LEU A 740 -3.34 25.25 -23.15
CA LEU A 740 -3.00 24.75 -24.49
C LEU A 740 -2.55 23.28 -24.45
N PHE A 741 -1.78 22.91 -23.43
CA PHE A 741 -1.33 21.54 -23.20
C PHE A 741 -2.49 20.62 -22.81
N ILE A 742 -3.38 21.08 -21.93
CA ILE A 742 -4.62 20.38 -21.56
C ILE A 742 -5.49 20.14 -22.81
N HIS A 743 -5.62 21.12 -23.71
CA HIS A 743 -6.36 20.96 -24.96
C HIS A 743 -5.72 19.91 -25.90
N LYS A 744 -4.38 19.93 -26.03
CA LYS A 744 -3.62 18.92 -26.81
C LYS A 744 -3.85 17.50 -26.28
N ILE A 745 -3.91 17.33 -24.96
CA ILE A 745 -4.19 16.03 -24.31
C ILE A 745 -5.65 15.61 -24.51
N LYS A 746 -6.63 16.51 -24.29
CA LYS A 746 -8.05 16.24 -24.56
C LYS A 746 -8.30 15.82 -26.01
N HIS A 747 -7.56 16.39 -26.97
CA HIS A 747 -7.62 15.94 -28.37
C HIS A 747 -7.10 14.50 -28.56
N LYS A 748 -5.98 14.12 -27.92
CA LYS A 748 -5.48 12.73 -27.92
C LYS A 748 -6.47 11.75 -27.25
N HIS A 749 -7.09 12.16 -26.14
CA HIS A 749 -8.16 11.37 -25.50
C HIS A 749 -9.38 11.19 -26.39
N PHE A 750 -9.74 12.19 -27.19
CA PHE A 750 -10.82 12.06 -28.18
C PHE A 750 -10.48 11.05 -29.29
N LEU A 751 -9.24 11.07 -29.81
CA LEU A 751 -8.76 10.04 -30.74
C LEU A 751 -8.82 8.64 -30.12
N ALA A 752 -8.35 8.49 -28.87
CA ALA A 752 -8.43 7.24 -28.12
C ALA A 752 -9.88 6.77 -27.94
N LYS A 753 -10.80 7.65 -27.56
CA LYS A 753 -12.22 7.32 -27.35
C LYS A 753 -12.93 6.87 -28.62
N ASN A 754 -12.56 7.41 -29.79
CA ASN A 754 -13.11 6.97 -31.07
C ASN A 754 -12.63 5.55 -31.42
N TYR A 755 -11.33 5.27 -31.25
CA TYR A 755 -10.76 3.94 -31.52
C TYR A 755 -11.30 2.89 -30.53
N PHE A 756 -11.23 3.16 -29.23
CA PHE A 756 -11.62 2.25 -28.15
C PHE A 756 -13.11 2.32 -27.75
N SER A 757 -13.97 2.73 -28.69
CA SER A 757 -15.40 3.00 -28.44
C SER A 757 -16.20 1.77 -27.95
N GLN A 758 -15.70 0.55 -28.13
CA GLN A 758 -16.35 -0.69 -27.71
C GLN A 758 -15.98 -1.14 -26.29
N ILE A 759 -14.87 -0.64 -25.72
CA ILE A 759 -14.40 -1.05 -24.38
C ILE A 759 -15.45 -0.83 -23.28
N PRO A 760 -16.18 0.30 -23.20
CA PRO A 760 -17.20 0.50 -22.18
C PRO A 760 -18.35 -0.53 -22.24
N LEU A 761 -18.68 -1.02 -23.43
CA LEU A 761 -19.67 -2.08 -23.60
C LEU A 761 -19.11 -3.42 -23.12
N LEU A 762 -17.86 -3.74 -23.47
CA LEU A 762 -17.19 -4.95 -23.02
C LEU A 762 -17.04 -5.01 -21.48
N ALA A 763 -16.71 -3.89 -20.83
CA ALA A 763 -16.67 -3.77 -19.37
C ALA A 763 -18.02 -4.12 -18.72
N SER A 764 -19.13 -3.62 -19.27
CA SER A 764 -20.48 -3.91 -18.74
C SER A 764 -20.88 -5.40 -18.78
N PHE A 765 -20.19 -6.22 -19.58
CA PHE A 765 -20.40 -7.68 -19.62
C PHE A 765 -19.46 -8.47 -18.69
N LEU A 766 -18.45 -7.85 -18.08
CA LEU A 766 -17.50 -8.54 -17.19
C LEU A 766 -17.91 -8.53 -15.71
N LEU A 767 -18.82 -7.65 -15.31
CA LEU A 767 -19.29 -7.49 -13.92
C LEU A 767 -19.91 -8.77 -13.30
N ASP A 768 -20.29 -9.77 -14.11
CA ASP A 768 -20.80 -11.07 -13.67
C ASP A 768 -19.71 -12.16 -13.51
N ASP A 769 -18.49 -11.98 -14.06
CA ASP A 769 -17.43 -13.00 -14.09
C ASP A 769 -16.27 -12.65 -13.14
N GLY A 770 -16.09 -13.46 -12.09
CA GLY A 770 -15.03 -13.29 -11.08
C GLY A 770 -13.58 -13.47 -11.58
N GLU A 771 -13.36 -13.65 -12.88
CA GLU A 771 -12.04 -13.80 -13.52
C GLU A 771 -11.19 -12.52 -13.41
N VAL A 772 -11.82 -11.33 -13.42
CA VAL A 772 -11.11 -10.04 -13.30
C VAL A 772 -10.42 -9.89 -11.94
N GLU A 773 -11.07 -10.32 -10.85
CA GLU A 773 -10.48 -10.28 -9.52
C GLU A 773 -9.36 -11.32 -9.32
N GLU A 774 -9.37 -12.43 -10.07
CA GLU A 774 -8.20 -13.32 -10.12
C GLU A 774 -7.02 -12.70 -10.86
N ILE A 775 -7.27 -11.87 -11.89
CA ILE A 775 -6.23 -11.14 -12.61
C ILE A 775 -5.67 -10.03 -11.70
N ARG A 776 -6.53 -9.24 -11.05
CA ARG A 776 -6.11 -8.19 -10.10
C ARG A 776 -5.25 -8.78 -8.98
N LYS A 777 -5.66 -9.89 -8.36
CA LYS A 777 -4.87 -10.59 -7.32
C LYS A 777 -3.52 -11.14 -7.79
N LYS A 778 -3.32 -11.41 -9.08
CA LYS A 778 -2.01 -11.83 -9.64
C LYS A 778 -1.04 -10.66 -9.81
N HIS A 779 -1.55 -9.42 -9.82
CA HIS A 779 -0.77 -8.20 -10.06
C HIS A 779 -0.72 -7.25 -8.86
N GLN A 780 -1.52 -7.49 -7.81
CA GLN A 780 -1.33 -6.86 -6.50
C GLN A 780 0.07 -7.18 -5.96
N SER A 781 0.82 -6.14 -5.61
CA SER A 781 2.06 -6.31 -4.86
C SER A 781 1.73 -6.92 -3.49
N GLU A 782 2.50 -7.93 -3.05
CA GLU A 782 2.34 -8.40 -1.66
C GLU A 782 2.63 -7.21 -0.73
N PRO A 783 1.68 -6.77 0.12
CA PRO A 783 1.90 -5.62 0.96
C PRO A 783 3.04 -5.95 1.92
N THR A 784 4.17 -5.31 1.70
CA THR A 784 5.36 -5.47 2.56
C THR A 784 5.07 -4.86 3.92
N THR A 785 4.43 -5.64 4.78
CA THR A 785 4.12 -5.30 6.18
C THR A 785 5.39 -5.37 7.04
N LYS A 786 6.41 -4.61 6.62
CA LYS A 786 7.48 -4.10 7.47
C LYS A 786 7.20 -2.62 7.66
N ILE A 787 6.32 -2.33 8.63
CA ILE A 787 6.20 -1.00 9.23
C ILE A 787 7.53 -0.73 9.94
N LEU A 788 8.50 -0.21 9.20
CA LEU A 788 9.64 0.49 9.78
C LEU A 788 9.10 1.83 10.28
N GLU A 789 8.80 1.89 11.58
CA GLU A 789 8.55 3.16 12.26
C GLU A 789 9.80 4.04 12.14
N VAL A 790 9.83 4.89 11.11
CA VAL A 790 10.84 5.94 10.99
C VAL A 790 10.59 6.95 12.10
N HIS A 791 11.23 6.72 13.24
CA HIS A 791 11.35 7.69 14.32
C HIS A 791 11.97 8.97 13.75
N ARG A 792 11.13 9.98 13.49
CA ARG A 792 11.61 11.34 13.24
C ARG A 792 12.30 11.84 14.50
N PRO A 793 13.56 12.30 14.45
CA PRO A 793 14.11 13.08 15.54
C PRO A 793 13.28 14.38 15.66
N GLY A 794 12.80 14.66 16.88
CA GLY A 794 12.20 15.95 17.21
C GLY A 794 13.23 17.10 17.22
N PRO A 795 12.76 18.36 17.24
CA PRO A 795 13.60 19.56 17.13
C PRO A 795 14.52 19.80 18.34
#